data_AF-A0A0N1ICC4-F1
#
_entry.id   AF-A0A0N1ICC4-F1
#
_cell.length_a   1.000
_cell.length_b   1.000
_cell.length_c   1.000
_cell.angle_alpha   90.00
_cell.angle_beta   90.00
_cell.angle_gamma   90.00
#
_symmetry.space_group_name_H-M   'P 1'
#
loop_
_entity.id
_entity.type
_entity.pdbx_description
1 polymer ?
#
loop_
_entity_poly.entity_id
_entity_poly.type
_entity_poly.pdbx_seq_one_letter_code
_entity_poly.pdbx_strand_id
1 'polypeptide(L)'
;MCSITMFSFTDLQFASQVLDPRATDASTVYNKSYESHHHEAIAKTTWLQNLQLVAKHNRDYLSGKRSYSLQLNHFGDWHVNDYVSEILKLIFTVPLLDPARDYHRVAYRQFRHHKVPRSLDWRKLGFKPRREEQWRCGACYAFAVAHAMQAQLYKKHKRWDELSPQQIVDCSYEDGNQGCNGGSLQAAFRYAAREGLARETQYPYRGKKGHCHHSWGTGRVRPRRWAALPARDEEAVERALANIGPLAVAVNAAPLTFQLYRRGIYDDPFCVPWRMNHAMLLVGYTPEYWLLLNWWGHRWGEDGYISIFARIGPARPVKYHDHTEDRRQVEAIPRAMLVLTSGSCYSLGIGISLAHPSALNAAILSPNATDIKATIDQASWIASIQGFSGLIGFFVFAPLIQILGRKPVNILFQICLIIGWILLFSSKSVTMLLIAKFMQGLSIGGLIVIGLTISEFTHRNKRGVFLTIKKTVLSFGSLLCHCLALYYDWRRIAEVAIIPHVLAIIIITFCPESPSFYAVKGKYSDCMKSFVWYHGDSYESKREMNSLIAAQMERRCNKQKRKDKKFRWFKKLLRRDFLIPFLIATLATIAVDFSGRYFLTGYVTQIMIELTGDKYISIYCSIISDCLIIIALCISTLVIKSFKRRTILFKFGTLSIALMYSVTLSEGLKEILLNKWITTFLILLHSFVSTFSLIPVCFTISMEIFPLEHRAIGSLTTGIAFTLFYAITMKIVPLMIIRMGVGGTYFVFSLCVTICLAILYYILPETKDKSLQEIEDEIKGIKRTDAEIELIISNGAGNF
;
A
#
# COMPACT_ATOMS: atom_id res chain seq x y z
N MET A 1 4.03 -17.53 -36.66
CA MET A 1 3.19 -18.75 -36.71
C MET A 1 2.52 -18.89 -35.34
N CYS A 2 1.21 -18.62 -35.29
CA CYS A 2 0.41 -18.76 -34.07
C CYS A 2 0.28 -20.24 -33.70
N SER A 3 0.71 -20.64 -32.51
CA SER A 3 0.34 -21.93 -31.95
C SER A 3 -1.15 -21.91 -31.64
N ILE A 4 -1.93 -22.48 -32.55
CA ILE A 4 -3.29 -22.94 -32.30
C ILE A 4 -3.13 -24.16 -31.38
N THR A 5 -3.34 -23.97 -30.08
CA THR A 5 -3.48 -25.07 -29.14
C THR A 5 -4.76 -25.81 -29.50
N MET A 6 -4.63 -27.00 -30.11
CA MET A 6 -5.77 -27.90 -30.32
C MET A 6 -6.37 -28.28 -28.96
N PHE A 7 -7.66 -28.01 -28.79
CA PHE A 7 -8.45 -28.46 -27.64
C PHE A 7 -8.47 -30.00 -27.59
N SER A 8 -8.42 -30.55 -26.38
CA SER A 8 -8.66 -31.98 -26.18
C SER A 8 -10.14 -32.31 -26.41
N PHE A 9 -10.44 -33.50 -26.95
CA PHE A 9 -11.81 -33.96 -27.20
C PHE A 9 -12.67 -33.96 -25.92
N THR A 10 -12.03 -34.13 -24.76
CA THR A 10 -12.63 -34.05 -23.42
C THR A 10 -13.09 -32.65 -23.02
N ASP A 11 -12.41 -31.58 -23.47
CA ASP A 11 -12.82 -30.20 -23.17
C ASP A 11 -14.10 -29.80 -23.94
N LEU A 12 -14.27 -30.32 -25.16
CA LEU A 12 -15.46 -30.12 -26.00
C LEU A 12 -16.68 -30.90 -25.51
N GLN A 13 -16.49 -32.15 -25.07
CA GLN A 13 -17.55 -32.96 -24.44
C GLN A 13 -18.00 -32.41 -23.07
N PHE A 14 -17.09 -31.78 -22.33
CA PHE A 14 -17.41 -31.16 -21.04
C PHE A 14 -18.12 -29.81 -21.21
N ALA A 15 -17.74 -29.03 -22.23
CA ALA A 15 -18.44 -27.81 -22.61
C ALA A 15 -19.94 -28.09 -22.88
N SER A 16 -20.28 -29.18 -23.57
CA SER A 16 -21.68 -29.54 -23.85
C SER A 16 -22.52 -29.96 -22.64
N GLN A 17 -21.91 -30.31 -21.51
CA GLN A 17 -22.65 -30.68 -20.27
C GLN A 17 -22.94 -29.48 -19.35
N VAL A 18 -22.11 -28.43 -19.40
CA VAL A 18 -22.20 -27.25 -18.52
C VAL A 18 -22.81 -26.03 -19.23
N LEU A 19 -22.71 -26.01 -20.56
CA LEU A 19 -23.35 -25.00 -21.40
C LEU A 19 -24.72 -25.54 -21.82
N ASP A 20 -25.76 -24.78 -21.49
CA ASP A 20 -27.10 -25.07 -22.00
C ASP A 20 -27.07 -24.95 -23.54
N PRO A 21 -27.54 -25.95 -24.31
CA PRO A 21 -27.56 -25.92 -25.78
C PRO A 21 -28.36 -24.75 -26.34
N ARG A 22 -29.30 -24.19 -25.58
CA ARG A 22 -30.02 -22.94 -25.92
C ARG A 22 -29.25 -21.68 -25.53
N ALA A 23 -28.18 -21.81 -24.74
CA ALA A 23 -27.40 -20.72 -24.18
C ALA A 23 -26.10 -20.42 -24.95
N THR A 24 -25.68 -21.32 -25.84
CA THR A 24 -24.60 -21.09 -26.80
C THR A 24 -25.20 -20.90 -28.17
N ASP A 25 -25.81 -19.73 -28.39
CA ASP A 25 -26.25 -19.35 -29.72
C ASP A 25 -25.03 -18.91 -30.54
N ALA A 26 -24.27 -19.89 -31.03
CA ALA A 26 -23.11 -19.66 -31.89
C ALA A 26 -23.47 -18.78 -33.10
N SER A 27 -24.75 -18.80 -33.54
CA SER A 27 -25.25 -17.94 -34.62
C SER A 27 -25.08 -16.44 -34.34
N THR A 28 -25.01 -16.00 -33.07
CA THR A 28 -24.85 -14.59 -32.72
C THR A 28 -23.44 -14.02 -32.93
N VAL A 29 -22.42 -14.88 -33.03
CA VAL A 29 -21.06 -14.46 -33.43
C VAL A 29 -20.86 -14.64 -34.93
N TYR A 30 -21.40 -15.72 -35.51
CA TYR A 30 -21.25 -16.02 -36.92
C TYR A 30 -22.08 -15.12 -37.86
N ASN A 31 -23.07 -14.39 -37.33
CA ASN A 31 -23.91 -13.47 -38.11
C ASN A 31 -23.59 -11.97 -37.87
N LYS A 32 -22.47 -11.65 -37.21
CA LYS A 32 -21.98 -10.28 -37.01
C LYS A 32 -20.98 -9.89 -38.10
N SER A 33 -21.15 -8.71 -38.68
CA SER A 33 -20.15 -8.10 -39.56
C SER A 33 -19.09 -7.38 -38.72
N TYR A 34 -17.82 -7.66 -39.00
CA TYR A 34 -16.67 -7.03 -38.36
C TYR A 34 -15.97 -6.10 -39.35
N GLU A 35 -15.44 -4.97 -38.88
CA GLU A 35 -14.78 -3.96 -39.73
C GLU A 35 -13.52 -4.50 -40.43
N SER A 36 -12.87 -5.51 -39.86
CA SER A 36 -11.68 -6.15 -40.44
C SER A 36 -11.54 -7.60 -39.96
N HIS A 37 -10.81 -8.42 -40.73
CA HIS A 37 -10.43 -9.78 -40.32
C HIS A 37 -9.66 -9.82 -38.99
N HIS A 38 -8.91 -8.75 -38.69
CA HIS A 38 -8.21 -8.62 -37.41
C HIS A 38 -9.20 -8.44 -36.23
N HIS A 39 -10.23 -7.59 -36.39
CA HIS A 39 -11.29 -7.44 -35.38
C HIS A 39 -12.10 -8.71 -35.20
N GLU A 40 -12.37 -9.44 -36.28
CA GLU A 40 -13.03 -10.75 -36.23
C GLU A 40 -12.20 -11.78 -35.43
N ALA A 41 -10.87 -11.82 -35.63
CA ALA A 41 -9.98 -12.73 -34.90
C ALA A 41 -9.91 -12.41 -33.39
N ILE A 42 -9.89 -11.13 -33.02
CA ILE A 42 -9.95 -10.68 -31.62
C ILE A 42 -11.28 -11.07 -30.98
N ALA A 43 -12.40 -10.84 -31.69
CA ALA A 43 -13.74 -11.19 -31.23
C ALA A 43 -13.88 -12.70 -30.98
N LYS A 44 -13.41 -13.52 -31.92
CA LYS A 44 -13.37 -15.00 -31.77
C LYS A 44 -12.53 -15.44 -30.57
N THR A 45 -11.35 -14.84 -30.39
CA THR A 45 -10.46 -15.16 -29.26
C THR A 45 -11.11 -14.79 -27.92
N THR A 46 -11.71 -13.61 -27.86
CA THR A 46 -12.39 -13.10 -26.65
C THR A 46 -13.61 -13.94 -26.31
N TRP A 47 -14.38 -14.35 -27.33
CA TRP A 47 -15.50 -15.25 -27.16
C TRP A 47 -15.09 -16.58 -26.53
N LEU A 48 -14.00 -17.19 -26.99
CA LEU A 48 -13.46 -18.43 -26.39
C LEU A 48 -13.03 -18.24 -24.93
N GLN A 49 -12.41 -17.10 -24.60
CA GLN A 49 -12.02 -16.79 -23.22
C GLN A 49 -13.24 -16.61 -22.32
N ASN A 50 -14.24 -15.88 -22.79
CA ASN A 50 -15.49 -15.67 -22.07
C ASN A 50 -16.27 -16.99 -21.91
N LEU A 51 -16.23 -17.88 -22.91
CA LEU A 51 -16.82 -19.22 -22.83
C LEU A 51 -16.24 -20.03 -21.67
N GLN A 52 -14.91 -20.02 -21.53
CA GLN A 52 -14.22 -20.71 -20.43
C GLN A 52 -14.61 -20.15 -19.07
N LEU A 53 -14.71 -18.82 -18.96
CA LEU A 53 -15.17 -18.15 -17.73
C LEU A 53 -16.59 -18.57 -17.38
N VAL A 54 -17.51 -18.53 -18.34
CA VAL A 54 -18.92 -18.91 -18.17
C VAL A 54 -19.01 -20.37 -17.73
N ALA A 55 -18.29 -21.29 -18.39
CA ALA A 55 -18.30 -22.70 -18.03
C ALA A 55 -17.78 -22.94 -16.61
N LYS A 56 -16.68 -22.28 -16.22
CA LYS A 56 -16.11 -22.39 -14.88
C LYS A 56 -17.07 -21.84 -13.81
N HIS A 57 -17.64 -20.66 -14.03
CA HIS A 57 -18.57 -20.03 -13.09
C HIS A 57 -19.86 -20.84 -12.95
N ASN A 58 -20.41 -21.32 -14.06
CA ASN A 58 -21.65 -22.10 -14.06
C ASN A 58 -21.47 -23.46 -13.39
N ARG A 59 -20.28 -24.05 -13.41
CA ARG A 59 -19.96 -25.23 -12.60
C ARG A 59 -20.14 -24.93 -11.11
N ASP A 60 -19.61 -23.81 -10.64
CA ASP A 60 -19.75 -23.40 -9.24
C ASP A 60 -21.22 -23.09 -8.89
N TYR A 61 -21.97 -22.45 -9.80
CA TYR A 61 -23.41 -22.23 -9.68
C TYR A 61 -24.21 -23.53 -9.55
N LEU A 62 -23.96 -24.52 -10.42
CA LEU A 62 -24.63 -25.83 -10.35
C LEU A 62 -24.31 -26.59 -9.07
N SER A 63 -23.12 -26.38 -8.51
CA SER A 63 -22.73 -26.95 -7.19
C SER A 63 -23.22 -26.14 -5.99
N GLY A 64 -24.01 -25.07 -6.19
CA GLY A 64 -24.55 -24.22 -5.13
C GLY A 64 -23.53 -23.26 -4.50
N LYS A 65 -22.29 -23.19 -4.99
CA LYS A 65 -21.24 -22.27 -4.48
C LYS A 65 -21.43 -20.82 -4.93
N ARG A 66 -22.23 -20.59 -5.98
CA ARG A 66 -22.60 -19.27 -6.50
C ARG A 66 -24.11 -19.15 -6.59
N SER A 67 -24.63 -17.96 -6.31
CA SER A 67 -26.07 -17.65 -6.32
C SER A 67 -26.60 -17.25 -7.70
N TYR A 68 -25.74 -17.09 -8.70
CA TYR A 68 -26.10 -16.66 -10.05
C TYR A 68 -25.29 -17.36 -11.14
N SER A 69 -25.87 -17.41 -12.34
CA SER A 69 -25.28 -18.02 -13.54
C SER A 69 -24.95 -16.97 -14.61
N LEU A 70 -24.02 -17.32 -15.48
CA LEU A 70 -23.56 -16.52 -16.62
C LEU A 70 -23.98 -17.16 -17.95
N GLN A 71 -23.97 -16.36 -19.01
CA GLN A 71 -24.19 -16.80 -20.39
C GLN A 71 -23.42 -15.92 -21.37
N LEU A 72 -23.01 -16.51 -22.50
CA LEU A 72 -22.56 -15.74 -23.66
C LEU A 72 -23.78 -15.09 -24.33
N ASN A 73 -24.05 -13.86 -23.94
CA ASN A 73 -25.03 -13.00 -24.59
C ASN A 73 -24.40 -12.28 -25.79
N HIS A 74 -25.07 -11.26 -26.32
CA HIS A 74 -24.60 -10.48 -27.46
C HIS A 74 -23.31 -9.65 -27.20
N PHE A 75 -22.85 -9.56 -25.94
CA PHE A 75 -21.52 -9.05 -25.54
C PHE A 75 -20.47 -10.14 -25.33
N GLY A 76 -20.79 -11.41 -25.63
CA GLY A 76 -19.91 -12.54 -25.38
C GLY A 76 -18.57 -12.47 -26.13
N ASP A 77 -18.50 -11.74 -27.23
CA ASP A 77 -17.30 -11.48 -28.03
C ASP A 77 -16.58 -10.17 -27.69
N TRP A 78 -17.04 -9.44 -26.67
CA TRP A 78 -16.45 -8.17 -26.26
C TRP A 78 -15.48 -8.36 -25.10
N HIS A 79 -14.32 -7.69 -25.19
CA HIS A 79 -13.38 -7.67 -24.08
C HIS A 79 -13.89 -6.69 -23.02
N VAL A 80 -13.59 -6.94 -21.74
CA VAL A 80 -14.09 -6.13 -20.63
C VAL A 80 -13.79 -4.63 -20.79
N ASN A 81 -12.61 -4.30 -21.36
CA ASN A 81 -12.23 -2.90 -21.62
C ASN A 81 -13.11 -2.24 -22.69
N ASP A 82 -13.51 -2.97 -23.72
CA ASP A 82 -14.35 -2.45 -24.80
C ASP A 82 -15.76 -2.20 -24.25
N TYR A 83 -16.31 -3.17 -23.52
CA TYR A 83 -17.60 -3.02 -22.83
C TYR A 83 -17.62 -1.83 -21.85
N VAL A 84 -16.60 -1.71 -21.00
CA VAL A 84 -16.49 -0.61 -20.02
C VAL A 84 -16.36 0.75 -20.73
N SER A 85 -15.57 0.83 -21.81
CA SER A 85 -15.31 2.10 -22.47
C SER A 85 -16.44 2.54 -23.40
N GLU A 86 -17.12 1.60 -24.08
CA GLU A 86 -18.12 1.89 -25.10
C GLU A 86 -19.54 2.04 -24.53
N ILE A 87 -19.90 1.30 -23.47
CA ILE A 87 -21.30 1.21 -23.02
C ILE A 87 -21.52 1.78 -21.60
N LEU A 88 -20.49 1.74 -20.74
CA LEU A 88 -20.59 2.26 -19.37
C LEU A 88 -20.22 3.74 -19.32
N LYS A 89 -21.19 4.60 -19.70
CA LYS A 89 -20.97 6.05 -19.85
C LYS A 89 -21.63 6.88 -18.74
N LEU A 90 -21.86 6.32 -17.55
CA LEU A 90 -22.25 7.14 -16.40
C LEU A 90 -21.04 7.92 -15.91
N ILE A 91 -21.14 9.25 -15.89
CA ILE A 91 -20.11 10.15 -15.39
C ILE A 91 -20.60 10.91 -14.16
N PHE A 92 -19.66 11.36 -13.34
CA PHE A 92 -19.95 12.29 -12.25
C PHE A 92 -19.90 13.72 -12.77
N THR A 93 -20.91 14.53 -12.47
CA THR A 93 -20.96 15.95 -12.82
C THR A 93 -21.08 16.78 -11.55
N VAL A 94 -20.25 17.81 -11.40
CA VAL A 94 -20.35 18.79 -10.32
C VAL A 94 -21.01 20.07 -10.85
N PRO A 95 -22.16 20.48 -10.32
CA PRO A 95 -22.62 21.86 -10.46
C PRO A 95 -22.24 22.66 -9.20
N LEU A 96 -21.74 23.87 -9.42
CA LEU A 96 -21.82 24.95 -8.44
C LEU A 96 -23.30 25.28 -8.23
N LEU A 97 -23.81 25.05 -7.02
CA LEU A 97 -25.23 25.14 -6.61
C LEU A 97 -26.21 24.23 -7.38
N ASP A 98 -26.55 23.08 -6.80
CA ASP A 98 -27.67 22.23 -7.25
C ASP A 98 -28.87 22.39 -6.28
N PRO A 99 -30.05 22.87 -6.73
CA PRO A 99 -31.28 22.93 -5.92
C PRO A 99 -31.71 21.58 -5.36
N ALA A 100 -31.24 20.47 -5.95
CA ALA A 100 -31.47 19.15 -5.41
C ALA A 100 -30.89 18.98 -4.00
N ARG A 101 -29.73 19.62 -3.70
CA ARG A 101 -29.02 19.53 -2.40
C ARG A 101 -29.85 20.07 -1.22
N ASP A 102 -30.70 21.07 -1.44
CA ASP A 102 -31.58 21.63 -0.40
C ASP A 102 -32.81 20.75 -0.11
N TYR A 103 -33.27 19.94 -1.07
CA TYR A 103 -34.46 19.11 -0.90
C TYR A 103 -34.22 17.74 -0.24
N HIS A 104 -32.96 17.29 -0.10
CA HIS A 104 -32.63 15.99 0.51
C HIS A 104 -33.14 15.83 1.95
N ARG A 105 -33.09 16.90 2.77
CA ARG A 105 -33.56 16.84 4.16
C ARG A 105 -35.08 16.79 4.31
N VAL A 106 -35.82 17.28 3.31
CA VAL A 106 -37.28 17.48 3.42
C VAL A 106 -38.05 16.27 2.91
N ALA A 107 -37.64 15.66 1.79
CA ALA A 107 -38.38 14.54 1.19
C ALA A 107 -38.29 13.24 2.01
N TYR A 108 -37.11 12.92 2.58
CA TYR A 108 -36.94 11.72 3.42
C TYR A 108 -37.65 11.83 4.78
N ARG A 109 -37.63 13.02 5.42
CA ARG A 109 -38.33 13.25 6.70
C ARG A 109 -39.84 12.99 6.59
N GLN A 110 -40.44 13.29 5.44
CA GLN A 110 -41.89 13.15 5.24
C GLN A 110 -42.36 11.67 5.28
N PHE A 111 -41.50 10.72 4.91
CA PHE A 111 -41.88 9.29 4.81
C PHE A 111 -41.27 8.42 5.91
N ARG A 112 -40.58 9.00 6.91
CA ARG A 112 -39.88 8.27 7.98
C ARG A 112 -40.78 7.35 8.80
N HIS A 113 -42.08 7.66 8.87
CA HIS A 113 -43.07 6.94 9.66
C HIS A 113 -44.02 6.05 8.84
N HIS A 114 -43.86 5.99 7.51
CA HIS A 114 -44.73 5.17 6.65
C HIS A 114 -44.27 3.71 6.66
N LYS A 115 -45.20 2.79 6.95
CA LYS A 115 -44.95 1.35 6.85
C LYS A 115 -44.71 0.97 5.39
N VAL A 116 -43.60 0.27 5.12
CA VAL A 116 -43.25 -0.27 3.81
C VAL A 116 -43.57 -1.77 3.75
N PRO A 117 -44.00 -2.30 2.59
CA PRO A 117 -44.21 -3.73 2.44
C PRO A 117 -42.89 -4.49 2.49
N ARG A 118 -42.89 -5.73 3.00
CA ARG A 118 -41.68 -6.57 3.11
C ARG A 118 -41.05 -6.93 1.75
N SER A 119 -41.83 -6.88 0.68
CA SER A 119 -41.39 -7.07 -0.69
C SER A 119 -42.28 -6.25 -1.62
N LEU A 120 -41.70 -5.70 -2.68
CA LEU A 120 -42.38 -4.85 -3.65
C LEU A 120 -41.89 -5.16 -5.05
N ASP A 121 -42.81 -5.31 -6.01
CA ASP A 121 -42.47 -5.45 -7.43
C ASP A 121 -43.45 -4.63 -8.26
N TRP A 122 -42.97 -3.50 -8.81
CA TRP A 122 -43.79 -2.60 -9.61
C TRP A 122 -44.30 -3.24 -10.91
N ARG A 123 -43.66 -4.32 -11.40
CA ARG A 123 -44.12 -5.07 -12.58
C ARG A 123 -45.41 -5.84 -12.28
N LYS A 124 -45.53 -6.37 -11.06
CA LYS A 124 -46.76 -7.04 -10.58
C LYS A 124 -47.88 -6.04 -10.34
N LEU A 125 -47.52 -4.81 -9.99
CA LEU A 125 -48.46 -3.68 -9.88
C LEU A 125 -48.83 -3.07 -11.24
N GLY A 126 -48.32 -3.61 -12.35
CA GLY A 126 -48.70 -3.29 -13.72
C GLY A 126 -47.78 -2.30 -14.46
N PHE A 127 -46.72 -1.78 -13.82
CA PHE A 127 -45.71 -0.95 -14.51
C PHE A 127 -44.70 -1.83 -15.25
N LYS A 128 -44.84 -1.95 -16.57
CA LYS A 128 -44.01 -2.82 -17.42
C LYS A 128 -43.47 -2.03 -18.63
N PRO A 129 -42.45 -1.17 -18.43
CA PRO A 129 -41.90 -0.36 -19.51
C PRO A 129 -41.28 -1.24 -20.61
N ARG A 130 -41.17 -0.68 -21.83
CA ARG A 130 -40.59 -1.39 -22.98
C ARG A 130 -39.17 -1.89 -22.71
N ARG A 131 -38.82 -3.04 -23.29
CA ARG A 131 -37.45 -3.60 -23.27
C ARG A 131 -36.62 -2.92 -24.34
N GLU A 132 -35.85 -1.91 -23.96
CA GLU A 132 -35.10 -1.07 -24.90
C GLU A 132 -33.60 -1.35 -24.89
N GLU A 133 -32.91 -0.87 -25.94
CA GLU A 133 -31.46 -1.00 -26.12
C GLU A 133 -30.83 0.38 -26.29
N GLN A 134 -29.90 0.72 -25.40
CA GLN A 134 -29.14 1.99 -25.46
C GLN A 134 -28.01 1.99 -26.51
N TRP A 135 -27.75 0.83 -27.12
CA TRP A 135 -26.68 0.63 -28.10
C TRP A 135 -25.29 1.11 -27.60
N ARG A 136 -24.36 1.37 -28.54
CA ARG A 136 -23.02 1.89 -28.25
C ARG A 136 -23.00 3.35 -27.76
N CYS A 137 -24.14 4.02 -27.70
CA CYS A 137 -24.20 5.37 -27.15
C CYS A 137 -23.98 5.39 -25.63
N GLY A 138 -24.28 4.27 -24.94
CA GLY A 138 -24.12 4.20 -23.48
C GLY A 138 -25.04 5.16 -22.71
N ALA A 139 -26.21 5.49 -23.26
CA ALA A 139 -27.13 6.52 -22.75
C ALA A 139 -27.88 6.14 -21.46
N CYS A 140 -27.34 5.25 -20.63
CA CYS A 140 -27.99 4.67 -19.44
C CYS A 140 -28.59 5.73 -18.51
N TYR A 141 -27.88 6.85 -18.35
CA TYR A 141 -28.30 7.98 -17.52
C TYR A 141 -29.60 8.63 -18.03
N ALA A 142 -29.79 8.71 -19.36
CA ALA A 142 -30.97 9.28 -19.99
C ALA A 142 -32.18 8.34 -19.85
N PHE A 143 -31.98 7.05 -20.13
CA PHE A 143 -33.04 6.04 -20.00
C PHE A 143 -33.53 5.94 -18.56
N ALA A 144 -32.63 5.93 -17.58
CA ALA A 144 -32.99 5.85 -16.16
C ALA A 144 -33.88 7.02 -15.71
N VAL A 145 -33.59 8.23 -16.15
CA VAL A 145 -34.42 9.41 -15.84
C VAL A 145 -35.76 9.36 -16.56
N ALA A 146 -35.78 9.05 -17.86
CA ALA A 146 -37.03 8.94 -18.63
C ALA A 146 -37.98 7.89 -18.04
N HIS A 147 -37.46 6.71 -17.68
CA HIS A 147 -38.27 5.64 -17.12
C HIS A 147 -38.72 5.90 -15.68
N ALA A 148 -37.90 6.59 -14.86
CA ALA A 148 -38.34 7.04 -13.54
C ALA A 148 -39.53 8.01 -13.65
N MET A 149 -39.53 8.89 -14.66
CA MET A 149 -40.65 9.80 -14.95
C MET A 149 -41.89 9.07 -15.48
N GLN A 150 -41.71 8.08 -16.39
CA GLN A 150 -42.80 7.19 -16.84
C GLN A 150 -43.47 6.48 -15.65
N ALA A 151 -42.68 6.05 -14.67
CA ALA A 151 -43.22 5.40 -13.49
C ALA A 151 -44.10 6.33 -12.64
N GLN A 152 -43.76 7.62 -12.56
CA GLN A 152 -44.61 8.63 -11.92
C GLN A 152 -45.91 8.88 -12.70
N LEU A 153 -45.86 8.86 -14.04
CA LEU A 153 -47.07 8.93 -14.87
C LEU A 153 -47.98 7.72 -14.61
N TYR A 154 -47.41 6.52 -14.58
CA TYR A 154 -48.17 5.30 -14.30
C TYR A 154 -48.82 5.34 -12.91
N LYS A 155 -48.07 5.78 -11.90
CA LYS A 155 -48.61 5.91 -10.54
C LYS A 155 -49.81 6.86 -10.48
N LYS A 156 -49.76 7.98 -11.22
CA LYS A 156 -50.82 9.01 -11.22
C LYS A 156 -52.01 8.66 -12.11
N HIS A 157 -51.77 8.09 -13.29
CA HIS A 157 -52.78 7.96 -14.35
C HIS A 157 -53.10 6.51 -14.73
N LYS A 158 -52.38 5.52 -14.15
CA LYS A 158 -52.45 4.09 -14.52
C LYS A 158 -52.13 3.80 -16.00
N ARG A 159 -51.52 4.77 -16.67
CA ARG A 159 -50.92 4.69 -18.01
C ARG A 159 -49.60 5.45 -17.99
N TRP A 160 -48.61 4.95 -18.70
CA TRP A 160 -47.39 5.71 -19.00
C TRP A 160 -47.36 5.97 -20.50
N ASP A 161 -47.09 7.22 -20.89
CA ASP A 161 -46.66 7.51 -22.26
C ASP A 161 -45.14 7.33 -22.28
N GLU A 162 -44.60 6.59 -23.27
CA GLU A 162 -43.14 6.41 -23.39
C GLU A 162 -42.48 7.77 -23.65
N LEU A 163 -41.46 8.11 -22.85
CA LEU A 163 -40.78 9.41 -22.88
C LEU A 163 -39.42 9.28 -23.56
N SER A 164 -39.01 10.31 -24.30
CA SER A 164 -37.81 10.28 -25.13
C SER A 164 -36.50 10.37 -24.32
N PRO A 165 -35.68 9.31 -24.27
CA PRO A 165 -34.31 9.41 -23.75
C PRO A 165 -33.40 10.17 -24.73
N GLN A 166 -33.71 10.15 -26.03
CA GLN A 166 -32.94 10.82 -27.08
C GLN A 166 -32.90 12.33 -26.86
N GLN A 167 -34.03 12.92 -26.46
CA GLN A 167 -34.09 14.35 -26.14
C GLN A 167 -33.07 14.71 -25.05
N ILE A 168 -32.90 13.87 -24.02
CA ILE A 168 -31.87 14.07 -22.99
C ILE A 168 -30.48 13.95 -23.59
N VAL A 169 -30.21 12.93 -24.43
CA VAL A 169 -28.92 12.73 -25.09
C VAL A 169 -28.51 13.97 -25.91
N ASP A 170 -29.45 14.58 -26.63
CA ASP A 170 -29.15 15.66 -27.57
C ASP A 170 -29.16 17.05 -26.93
N CYS A 171 -29.99 17.28 -25.90
CA CYS A 171 -30.28 18.62 -25.39
C CYS A 171 -29.76 18.94 -23.99
N SER A 172 -29.29 17.96 -23.20
CA SER A 172 -28.88 18.20 -21.80
C SER A 172 -27.40 18.58 -21.62
N TYR A 173 -26.76 19.11 -22.68
CA TYR A 173 -25.34 19.45 -22.66
C TYR A 173 -25.02 20.60 -21.68
N GLU A 174 -25.86 21.63 -21.67
CA GLU A 174 -25.75 22.77 -20.76
C GLU A 174 -25.93 22.39 -19.29
N ASP A 175 -26.64 21.28 -19.02
CA ASP A 175 -26.85 20.76 -17.68
C ASP A 175 -25.69 19.85 -17.19
N GLY A 176 -24.70 19.59 -18.05
CA GLY A 176 -23.47 18.85 -17.73
C GLY A 176 -23.34 17.46 -18.37
N ASN A 177 -24.29 17.04 -19.20
CA ASN A 177 -24.19 15.77 -19.94
C ASN A 177 -23.41 15.95 -21.26
N GLN A 178 -22.92 14.85 -21.84
CA GLN A 178 -22.07 14.87 -23.03
C GLN A 178 -22.62 13.98 -24.16
N GLY A 179 -23.93 13.73 -24.17
CA GLY A 179 -24.57 12.81 -25.10
C GLY A 179 -23.98 11.41 -24.98
N CYS A 180 -23.58 10.80 -26.11
CA CYS A 180 -22.97 9.47 -26.12
C CYS A 180 -21.55 9.39 -25.52
N ASN A 181 -20.95 10.52 -25.16
CA ASN A 181 -19.69 10.52 -24.41
C ASN A 181 -19.91 10.36 -22.89
N GLY A 182 -21.17 10.37 -22.45
CA GLY A 182 -21.58 10.08 -21.09
C GLY A 182 -22.39 11.18 -20.42
N GLY A 183 -23.06 10.83 -19.34
CA GLY A 183 -23.90 11.76 -18.59
C GLY A 183 -24.14 11.32 -17.16
N SER A 184 -24.76 12.19 -16.38
CA SER A 184 -25.12 11.95 -14.98
C SER A 184 -26.64 11.98 -14.79
N LEU A 185 -27.11 11.23 -13.79
CA LEU A 185 -28.52 11.23 -13.41
C LEU A 185 -29.01 12.61 -12.97
N GLN A 186 -28.17 13.36 -12.23
CA GLN A 186 -28.52 14.68 -11.71
C GLN A 186 -28.67 15.71 -12.82
N ALA A 187 -27.73 15.74 -13.78
CA ALA A 187 -27.82 16.62 -14.94
C ALA A 187 -29.03 16.30 -15.81
N ALA A 188 -29.34 15.00 -16.01
CA ALA A 188 -30.53 14.58 -16.75
C ALA A 188 -31.83 14.98 -16.03
N PHE A 189 -31.93 14.82 -14.70
CA PHE A 189 -33.09 15.30 -13.95
C PHE A 189 -33.21 16.83 -13.95
N ARG A 190 -32.10 17.58 -13.89
CA ARG A 190 -32.10 19.04 -13.97
C ARG A 190 -32.65 19.51 -15.31
N TYR A 191 -32.15 18.95 -16.40
CA TYR A 191 -32.67 19.18 -17.74
C TYR A 191 -34.18 18.86 -17.82
N ALA A 192 -34.58 17.67 -17.37
CA ALA A 192 -35.97 17.25 -17.42
C ALA A 192 -36.90 18.14 -16.56
N ALA A 193 -36.42 18.64 -15.42
CA ALA A 193 -37.17 19.57 -14.57
C ALA A 193 -37.32 20.96 -15.20
N ARG A 194 -36.34 21.39 -16.01
CA ARG A 194 -36.37 22.67 -16.73
C ARG A 194 -37.26 22.59 -17.97
N GLU A 195 -36.95 21.67 -18.89
CA GLU A 195 -37.56 21.59 -20.21
C GLU A 195 -38.74 20.62 -20.32
N GLY A 196 -38.80 19.61 -19.44
CA GLY A 196 -39.72 18.47 -19.62
C GLY A 196 -39.32 17.55 -20.78
N LEU A 197 -39.88 16.34 -20.79
CA LEU A 197 -39.62 15.33 -21.82
C LEU A 197 -40.81 15.17 -22.76
N ALA A 198 -40.53 15.11 -24.06
CA ALA A 198 -41.46 14.75 -25.11
C ALA A 198 -41.69 13.24 -25.16
N ARG A 199 -42.70 12.82 -25.93
CA ARG A 199 -42.98 11.40 -26.16
C ARG A 199 -41.93 10.77 -27.08
N GLU A 200 -41.64 9.49 -26.86
CA GLU A 200 -40.74 8.70 -27.70
C GLU A 200 -41.20 8.69 -29.17
N THR A 201 -42.51 8.74 -29.44
CA THR A 201 -43.05 8.84 -30.81
C THR A 201 -42.75 10.17 -31.51
N GLN A 202 -42.50 11.23 -30.75
CA GLN A 202 -42.19 12.57 -31.28
C GLN A 202 -40.68 12.79 -31.41
N TYR A 203 -39.89 12.18 -30.53
CA TYR A 203 -38.43 12.25 -30.57
C TYR A 203 -37.83 10.85 -30.37
N PRO A 204 -37.84 9.98 -31.40
CA PRO A 204 -37.41 8.59 -31.25
C PRO A 204 -35.91 8.44 -30.96
N TYR A 205 -35.56 7.40 -30.21
CA TYR A 205 -34.16 7.03 -29.95
C TYR A 205 -33.41 6.55 -31.19
N ARG A 206 -32.23 7.15 -31.41
CA ARG A 206 -31.36 6.91 -32.58
C ARG A 206 -30.01 6.31 -32.23
N GLY A 207 -29.67 6.18 -30.94
CA GLY A 207 -28.40 5.56 -30.50
C GLY A 207 -27.15 6.37 -30.88
N LYS A 208 -27.28 7.66 -31.18
CA LYS A 208 -26.17 8.59 -31.46
C LYS A 208 -26.57 10.01 -31.07
N LYS A 209 -25.58 10.86 -30.78
CA LYS A 209 -25.82 12.29 -30.51
C LYS A 209 -26.23 13.00 -31.80
N GLY A 210 -27.44 13.57 -31.81
CA GLY A 210 -27.98 14.44 -32.85
C GLY A 210 -27.87 15.92 -32.48
N HIS A 211 -28.57 16.75 -33.26
CA HIS A 211 -28.76 18.16 -32.93
C HIS A 211 -29.96 18.31 -32.01
N CYS A 212 -29.87 19.18 -31.00
CA CYS A 212 -31.02 19.47 -30.17
C CYS A 212 -32.09 20.17 -31.02
N HIS A 213 -33.26 19.55 -31.14
CA HIS A 213 -34.43 20.12 -31.80
C HIS A 213 -35.36 20.66 -30.72
N HIS A 214 -35.81 21.92 -30.83
CA HIS A 214 -36.70 22.58 -29.85
C HIS A 214 -38.18 22.64 -30.28
N SER A 215 -38.51 22.20 -31.50
CA SER A 215 -39.88 22.17 -32.02
C SER A 215 -40.64 20.95 -31.48
N TRP A 216 -41.05 21.03 -30.22
CA TRP A 216 -41.75 19.94 -29.53
C TRP A 216 -43.27 20.16 -29.65
N GLY A 217 -44.02 19.12 -30.00
CA GLY A 217 -45.49 19.18 -29.95
C GLY A 217 -46.01 19.55 -28.54
N THR A 218 -47.30 19.86 -28.44
CA THR A 218 -47.95 20.51 -27.28
C THR A 218 -48.02 19.68 -25.97
N GLY A 219 -47.29 18.57 -25.83
CA GLY A 219 -47.34 17.68 -24.65
C GLY A 219 -45.96 17.31 -24.11
N ARG A 220 -45.46 18.05 -23.10
CA ARG A 220 -44.23 17.73 -22.36
C ARG A 220 -44.53 17.31 -20.94
N VAL A 221 -43.84 16.27 -20.46
CA VAL A 221 -43.94 15.81 -19.07
C VAL A 221 -42.79 16.39 -18.26
N ARG A 222 -43.11 17.18 -17.23
CA ARG A 222 -42.13 17.87 -16.40
C ARG A 222 -42.29 17.49 -14.93
N PRO A 223 -41.24 17.02 -14.24
CA PRO A 223 -41.31 16.77 -12.81
C PRO A 223 -41.42 18.10 -12.07
N ARG A 224 -42.37 18.22 -11.14
CA ARG A 224 -42.50 19.43 -10.30
C ARG A 224 -41.32 19.58 -9.34
N ARG A 225 -40.85 18.46 -8.79
CA ARG A 225 -39.76 18.37 -7.82
C ARG A 225 -39.01 17.05 -8.04
N TRP A 226 -37.72 17.06 -7.78
CA TRP A 226 -36.86 15.87 -7.76
C TRP A 226 -35.83 16.05 -6.64
N ALA A 227 -35.28 14.94 -6.17
CA ALA A 227 -34.24 14.92 -5.14
C ALA A 227 -33.36 13.69 -5.36
N ALA A 228 -32.09 13.80 -4.99
CA ALA A 228 -31.25 12.62 -4.84
C ALA A 228 -31.44 12.03 -3.43
N LEU A 229 -31.21 10.73 -3.28
CA LEU A 229 -31.28 10.06 -1.97
C LEU A 229 -29.92 10.11 -1.27
N PRO A 230 -29.88 10.02 0.08
CA PRO A 230 -28.61 9.89 0.79
C PRO A 230 -27.84 8.66 0.29
N ALA A 231 -26.54 8.83 0.07
CA ALA A 231 -25.69 7.73 -0.34
C ALA A 231 -25.61 6.68 0.78
N ARG A 232 -25.57 5.40 0.41
CA ARG A 232 -25.41 4.24 1.32
C ARG A 232 -26.53 4.03 2.34
N ASP A 233 -27.72 4.57 2.08
CA ASP A 233 -28.89 4.40 2.92
C ASP A 233 -29.93 3.51 2.21
N GLU A 234 -29.83 2.19 2.43
CA GLU A 234 -30.73 1.19 1.84
C GLU A 234 -32.18 1.38 2.32
N GLU A 235 -32.39 1.84 3.55
CA GLU A 235 -33.72 2.11 4.10
C GLU A 235 -34.38 3.32 3.42
N ALA A 236 -33.60 4.37 3.12
CA ALA A 236 -34.09 5.50 2.33
C ALA A 236 -34.49 5.07 0.91
N VAL A 237 -33.70 4.20 0.28
CA VAL A 237 -34.02 3.64 -1.05
C VAL A 237 -35.28 2.78 -1.01
N GLU A 238 -35.40 1.89 -0.02
CA GLU A 238 -36.58 1.04 0.18
C GLU A 238 -37.86 1.87 0.34
N ARG A 239 -37.83 2.87 1.22
CA ARG A 239 -38.96 3.76 1.50
C ARG A 239 -39.31 4.64 0.32
N ALA A 240 -38.32 5.16 -0.40
CA ALA A 240 -38.55 5.93 -1.61
C ALA A 240 -39.18 5.05 -2.70
N LEU A 241 -38.69 3.83 -2.90
CA LEU A 241 -39.25 2.93 -3.91
C LEU A 241 -40.71 2.55 -3.62
N ALA A 242 -41.05 2.34 -2.34
CA ALA A 242 -42.40 2.03 -1.90
C ALA A 242 -43.37 3.22 -2.01
N ASN A 243 -42.95 4.39 -1.54
CA ASN A 243 -43.85 5.54 -1.41
C ASN A 243 -43.84 6.48 -2.61
N ILE A 244 -42.74 6.55 -3.38
CA ILE A 244 -42.59 7.43 -4.54
C ILE A 244 -42.79 6.62 -5.82
N GLY A 245 -42.08 5.52 -5.99
CA GLY A 245 -42.11 4.66 -7.17
C GLY A 245 -40.72 4.30 -7.67
N PRO A 246 -40.60 3.62 -8.83
CA PRO A 246 -39.33 3.24 -9.45
C PRO A 246 -38.31 4.38 -9.52
N LEU A 247 -37.06 4.06 -9.18
CA LEU A 247 -35.99 5.05 -8.96
C LEU A 247 -34.85 4.87 -9.96
N ALA A 248 -34.32 5.97 -10.49
CA ALA A 248 -33.06 5.94 -11.22
C ALA A 248 -31.89 5.76 -10.22
N VAL A 249 -31.07 4.73 -10.43
CA VAL A 249 -29.97 4.36 -9.54
C VAL A 249 -28.66 4.20 -10.31
N ALA A 250 -27.55 4.47 -9.63
CA ALA A 250 -26.22 4.23 -10.15
C ALA A 250 -25.67 2.93 -9.57
N VAL A 251 -25.05 2.11 -10.41
CA VAL A 251 -24.43 0.84 -10.05
C VAL A 251 -23.03 0.72 -10.62
N ASN A 252 -22.25 -0.21 -10.07
CA ASN A 252 -20.99 -0.63 -10.67
C ASN A 252 -21.23 -1.87 -11.55
N ALA A 253 -21.18 -1.66 -12.86
CA ALA A 253 -21.31 -2.71 -13.86
C ALA A 253 -19.95 -3.10 -14.47
N ALA A 254 -18.82 -2.65 -13.93
CA ALA A 254 -17.49 -2.97 -14.47
C ALA A 254 -17.14 -4.47 -14.51
N PRO A 255 -17.55 -5.31 -13.54
CA PRO A 255 -17.17 -6.72 -13.54
C PRO A 255 -17.61 -7.45 -14.82
N LEU A 256 -16.75 -8.30 -15.35
CA LEU A 256 -17.04 -9.14 -16.53
C LEU A 256 -18.22 -10.10 -16.27
N THR A 257 -18.43 -10.50 -15.02
CA THR A 257 -19.59 -11.29 -14.57
C THR A 257 -20.89 -10.51 -14.68
N PHE A 258 -20.88 -9.18 -14.54
CA PHE A 258 -22.04 -8.31 -14.79
C PHE A 258 -22.37 -8.27 -16.29
N GLN A 259 -21.35 -8.10 -17.14
CA GLN A 259 -21.48 -8.11 -18.61
C GLN A 259 -22.15 -9.40 -19.10
N LEU A 260 -21.78 -10.55 -18.53
CA LEU A 260 -22.24 -11.88 -18.95
C LEU A 260 -23.37 -12.46 -18.07
N TYR A 261 -24.00 -11.64 -17.23
CA TYR A 261 -25.06 -12.10 -16.32
C TYR A 261 -26.25 -12.71 -17.07
N ARG A 262 -26.76 -13.84 -16.55
CA ARG A 262 -27.95 -14.55 -17.07
C ARG A 262 -29.12 -14.53 -16.10
N ARG A 263 -28.95 -15.10 -14.90
CA ARG A 263 -30.03 -15.28 -13.91
C ARG A 263 -29.51 -15.59 -12.52
N GLY A 264 -30.37 -15.41 -11.51
CA GLY A 264 -30.08 -15.65 -10.09
C GLY A 264 -29.70 -14.37 -9.33
N ILE A 265 -29.36 -14.48 -8.06
CA ILE A 265 -29.04 -13.31 -7.22
C ILE A 265 -27.58 -12.93 -7.43
N TYR A 266 -27.35 -11.82 -8.12
CA TYR A 266 -26.02 -11.30 -8.41
C TYR A 266 -25.36 -10.78 -7.14
N ASP A 267 -24.23 -11.41 -6.79
CA ASP A 267 -23.36 -11.04 -5.68
C ASP A 267 -21.91 -11.32 -6.09
N ASP A 268 -21.29 -10.33 -6.73
CA ASP A 268 -19.91 -10.45 -7.20
C ASP A 268 -18.93 -9.83 -6.18
N PRO A 269 -17.98 -10.63 -5.64
CA PRO A 269 -17.04 -10.16 -4.62
C PRO A 269 -16.01 -9.15 -5.15
N PHE A 270 -15.88 -9.00 -6.47
CA PHE A 270 -15.00 -8.03 -7.13
C PHE A 270 -15.73 -6.73 -7.48
N CYS A 271 -17.01 -6.59 -7.14
CA CYS A 271 -17.75 -5.34 -7.24
C CYS A 271 -17.19 -4.30 -6.24
N VAL A 272 -16.67 -3.17 -6.74
CA VAL A 272 -16.14 -2.10 -5.88
C VAL A 272 -17.24 -1.07 -5.56
N PRO A 273 -17.50 -0.75 -4.28
CA PRO A 273 -18.67 0.05 -3.88
C PRO A 273 -18.53 1.57 -4.07
N TRP A 274 -17.35 2.09 -4.46
CA TRP A 274 -17.13 3.53 -4.66
C TRP A 274 -17.12 3.98 -6.11
N ARG A 275 -17.01 3.06 -7.09
CA ARG A 275 -16.90 3.41 -8.51
C ARG A 275 -18.17 3.06 -9.29
N MET A 276 -19.15 3.96 -9.28
CA MET A 276 -20.37 3.81 -10.07
C MET A 276 -20.11 4.24 -11.52
N ASN A 277 -20.47 3.40 -12.49
CA ASN A 277 -20.17 3.63 -13.91
C ASN A 277 -21.36 3.29 -14.84
N HIS A 278 -22.48 2.87 -14.28
CA HIS A 278 -23.69 2.54 -15.03
C HIS A 278 -24.94 3.01 -14.30
N ALA A 279 -25.97 3.41 -15.04
CA ALA A 279 -27.27 3.76 -14.49
C ALA A 279 -28.32 2.71 -14.86
N MET A 280 -29.24 2.45 -13.93
CA MET A 280 -30.31 1.48 -14.06
C MET A 280 -31.59 2.01 -13.42
N LEU A 281 -32.71 1.33 -13.63
CA LEU A 281 -33.97 1.64 -12.95
C LEU A 281 -34.27 0.58 -11.89
N LEU A 282 -34.37 0.99 -10.63
CA LEU A 282 -34.81 0.15 -9.52
C LEU A 282 -36.34 0.01 -9.56
N VAL A 283 -36.85 -1.21 -9.68
CA VAL A 283 -38.28 -1.49 -9.88
C VAL A 283 -38.90 -2.39 -8.80
N GLY A 284 -38.09 -2.94 -7.89
CA GLY A 284 -38.60 -3.75 -6.79
C GLY A 284 -37.53 -4.19 -5.80
N TYR A 285 -37.97 -4.84 -4.72
CA TYR A 285 -37.11 -5.50 -3.74
C TYR A 285 -37.81 -6.67 -3.05
N THR A 286 -36.99 -7.55 -2.49
CA THR A 286 -37.33 -8.53 -1.48
C THR A 286 -36.33 -8.40 -0.32
N PRO A 287 -36.49 -9.12 0.80
CA PRO A 287 -35.48 -9.14 1.85
C PRO A 287 -34.10 -9.63 1.40
N GLU A 288 -34.00 -10.30 0.25
CA GLU A 288 -32.78 -10.94 -0.25
C GLU A 288 -32.13 -10.18 -1.42
N TYR A 289 -32.90 -9.45 -2.21
CA TYR A 289 -32.38 -8.78 -3.41
C TYR A 289 -33.19 -7.53 -3.84
N TRP A 290 -32.48 -6.63 -4.50
CA TRP A 290 -33.00 -5.51 -5.29
C TRP A 290 -33.25 -5.96 -6.73
N LEU A 291 -34.35 -5.51 -7.33
CA LEU A 291 -34.70 -5.84 -8.71
C LEU A 291 -34.52 -4.60 -9.59
N LEU A 292 -33.63 -4.68 -10.57
CA LEU A 292 -33.29 -3.58 -11.46
C LEU A 292 -33.54 -3.92 -12.93
N LEU A 293 -33.95 -2.92 -13.71
CA LEU A 293 -34.10 -2.94 -15.16
C LEU A 293 -32.86 -2.33 -15.83
N ASN A 294 -32.35 -3.02 -16.85
CA ASN A 294 -31.29 -2.58 -17.74
C ASN A 294 -31.82 -2.33 -19.17
N TRP A 295 -31.10 -1.52 -19.93
CA TRP A 295 -31.40 -1.23 -21.35
C TRP A 295 -30.34 -1.79 -22.28
N TRP A 296 -29.97 -3.06 -22.06
CA TRP A 296 -29.13 -3.85 -22.98
C TRP A 296 -29.96 -4.91 -23.72
N GLY A 297 -31.27 -4.72 -23.79
CA GLY A 297 -32.16 -5.59 -24.55
C GLY A 297 -32.51 -6.90 -23.85
N HIS A 298 -33.37 -7.66 -24.51
CA HIS A 298 -33.97 -8.89 -23.97
C HIS A 298 -32.99 -10.07 -23.83
N ARG A 299 -31.84 -9.99 -24.51
CA ARG A 299 -30.81 -11.05 -24.52
C ARG A 299 -29.80 -10.97 -23.37
N TRP A 300 -29.90 -9.97 -22.51
CA TRP A 300 -29.03 -9.82 -21.34
C TRP A 300 -29.83 -10.05 -20.06
N GLY A 301 -29.28 -10.76 -19.07
CA GLY A 301 -29.98 -11.03 -17.81
C GLY A 301 -31.32 -11.77 -17.95
N GLU A 302 -32.22 -11.56 -16.99
CA GLU A 302 -33.53 -12.20 -16.95
C GLU A 302 -34.55 -11.30 -17.64
N ASP A 303 -34.64 -11.37 -18.96
CA ASP A 303 -35.46 -10.41 -19.69
C ASP A 303 -34.68 -9.13 -20.07
N GLY A 304 -33.58 -8.83 -19.40
CA GLY A 304 -33.01 -7.49 -19.23
C GLY A 304 -33.15 -6.97 -17.79
N TYR A 305 -33.68 -7.79 -16.87
CA TYR A 305 -33.67 -7.52 -15.44
C TYR A 305 -32.49 -8.22 -14.76
N ILE A 306 -32.11 -7.70 -13.60
CA ILE A 306 -31.13 -8.30 -12.70
C ILE A 306 -31.64 -8.23 -11.26
N SER A 307 -31.44 -9.32 -10.53
CA SER A 307 -31.63 -9.38 -9.09
C SER A 307 -30.27 -9.22 -8.41
N ILE A 308 -30.04 -8.12 -7.70
CA ILE A 308 -28.77 -7.83 -7.00
C ILE A 308 -28.99 -8.05 -5.51
N PHE A 309 -28.06 -8.74 -4.84
CA PHE A 309 -28.16 -9.00 -3.40
C PHE A 309 -28.44 -7.74 -2.57
N ALA A 310 -29.34 -7.83 -1.59
CA ALA A 310 -29.79 -6.75 -0.71
C ALA A 310 -29.70 -7.13 0.77
N ARG A 311 -29.45 -6.17 1.67
CA ARG A 311 -29.46 -6.38 3.13
C ARG A 311 -30.54 -5.52 3.80
N ILE A 312 -31.81 -5.87 3.61
CA ILE A 312 -32.94 -5.08 4.15
C ILE A 312 -33.48 -5.71 5.45
N GLY A 313 -33.21 -5.08 6.61
CA GLY A 313 -33.81 -5.42 7.92
C GLY A 313 -32.87 -5.22 9.14
N PRO A 314 -33.39 -5.14 10.39
CA PRO A 314 -32.55 -5.09 11.58
C PRO A 314 -31.72 -6.35 11.62
N ALA A 315 -30.40 -6.19 11.77
CA ALA A 315 -29.42 -7.25 11.68
C ALA A 315 -29.93 -8.55 12.31
N ARG A 316 -30.47 -9.45 11.48
CA ARG A 316 -30.41 -10.86 11.84
C ARG A 316 -28.92 -11.14 11.84
N PRO A 317 -28.36 -11.69 12.93
CA PRO A 317 -27.04 -12.28 12.81
C PRO A 317 -27.18 -13.23 11.63
N VAL A 318 -26.41 -12.96 10.58
CA VAL A 318 -26.06 -14.01 9.65
C VAL A 318 -25.53 -15.07 10.60
N LYS A 319 -26.30 -16.13 10.83
CA LYS A 319 -25.68 -17.43 11.05
C LYS A 319 -24.86 -17.57 9.79
N TYR A 320 -23.62 -17.07 9.86
CA TYR A 320 -22.55 -17.66 9.12
C TYR A 320 -22.81 -19.14 9.37
N HIS A 321 -23.10 -19.88 8.31
CA HIS A 321 -22.67 -21.25 8.37
C HIS A 321 -21.25 -21.14 8.86
N ASP A 322 -21.05 -21.63 10.07
CA ASP A 322 -19.79 -21.74 10.74
C ASP A 322 -18.95 -22.64 9.85
N HIS A 323 -18.44 -22.06 8.76
CA HIS A 323 -17.13 -22.39 8.28
C HIS A 323 -16.25 -21.93 9.41
N THR A 324 -16.12 -22.86 10.35
CA THR A 324 -14.93 -23.23 11.08
C THR A 324 -13.69 -23.07 10.18
N GLU A 325 -13.36 -21.82 9.85
CA GLU A 325 -12.19 -21.39 9.10
C GLU A 325 -11.35 -20.41 9.94
N ASP A 326 -11.62 -20.34 11.25
CA ASP A 326 -10.69 -19.79 12.23
C ASP A 326 -9.38 -20.60 12.31
N ARG A 327 -9.28 -21.73 11.60
CA ARG A 327 -8.01 -22.44 11.35
C ARG A 327 -7.11 -21.79 10.30
N ARG A 328 -7.60 -20.99 9.33
CA ARG A 328 -6.76 -20.44 8.25
C ARG A 328 -6.10 -19.09 8.58
N GLN A 329 -6.66 -18.31 9.50
CA GLN A 329 -6.00 -17.09 9.99
C GLN A 329 -4.75 -17.44 10.83
N VAL A 330 -4.77 -18.60 11.49
CA VAL A 330 -3.64 -19.18 12.23
C VAL A 330 -2.51 -19.64 11.29
N GLU A 331 -2.78 -19.97 10.02
CA GLU A 331 -1.76 -20.43 9.06
C GLU A 331 -1.00 -19.31 8.31
N ALA A 332 -1.58 -18.10 8.17
CA ALA A 332 -0.92 -16.98 7.50
C ALA A 332 0.17 -16.32 8.38
N ILE A 333 -0.02 -16.30 9.70
CA ILE A 333 0.94 -15.75 10.67
C ILE A 333 2.30 -16.48 10.61
N PRO A 334 2.39 -17.83 10.60
CA PRO A 334 3.64 -18.56 10.44
C PRO A 334 4.42 -18.20 9.17
N ARG A 335 3.73 -17.89 8.07
CA ARG A 335 4.37 -17.64 6.76
C ARG A 335 5.01 -16.26 6.68
N ALA A 336 4.34 -15.23 7.22
CA ALA A 336 4.94 -13.90 7.38
C ALA A 336 6.12 -13.92 8.37
N MET A 337 6.12 -14.82 9.36
CA MET A 337 7.25 -15.01 10.26
C MET A 337 8.50 -15.51 9.54
N LEU A 338 8.41 -16.29 8.46
CA LEU A 338 9.60 -16.77 7.72
C LEU A 338 10.44 -15.61 7.16
N VAL A 339 9.80 -14.58 6.58
CA VAL A 339 10.52 -13.40 6.08
C VAL A 339 11.12 -12.59 7.23
N LEU A 340 10.41 -12.49 8.37
CA LEU A 340 10.96 -11.86 9.57
C LEU A 340 12.17 -12.63 10.10
N THR A 341 12.13 -13.96 10.13
CA THR A 341 13.23 -14.80 10.60
C THR A 341 14.45 -14.63 9.69
N SER A 342 14.28 -14.68 8.36
CA SER A 342 15.39 -14.42 7.42
C SER A 342 15.99 -13.02 7.61
N GLY A 343 15.15 -11.99 7.72
CA GLY A 343 15.62 -10.61 7.98
C GLY A 343 16.25 -10.42 9.36
N SER A 344 15.83 -11.20 10.35
CA SER A 344 16.42 -11.24 11.69
C SER A 344 17.78 -11.94 11.67
N CYS A 345 17.93 -13.06 10.97
CA CYS A 345 19.22 -13.73 10.76
C CYS A 345 20.24 -12.82 10.04
N TYR A 346 19.81 -12.07 9.03
CA TYR A 346 20.63 -11.01 8.43
C TYR A 346 21.09 -10.00 9.49
N SER A 347 20.15 -9.51 10.29
CA SER A 347 20.42 -8.46 11.29
C SER A 347 21.36 -8.98 12.38
N LEU A 348 21.23 -10.24 12.79
CA LEU A 348 22.15 -10.90 13.70
C LEU A 348 23.59 -10.89 13.15
N GLY A 349 23.77 -11.30 11.90
CA GLY A 349 25.10 -11.32 11.25
C GLY A 349 25.71 -9.93 11.08
N ILE A 350 24.90 -8.90 10.74
CA ILE A 350 25.37 -7.51 10.74
C ILE A 350 25.75 -7.03 12.14
N GLY A 351 25.04 -7.47 13.18
CA GLY A 351 25.36 -7.15 14.58
C GLY A 351 26.75 -7.65 14.96
N ILE A 352 27.07 -8.87 14.55
CA ILE A 352 28.42 -9.45 14.70
C ILE A 352 29.43 -8.63 13.89
N SER A 353 29.11 -8.28 12.63
CA SER A 353 30.00 -7.51 11.77
C SER A 353 30.37 -6.13 12.34
N LEU A 354 29.42 -5.45 12.98
CA LEU A 354 29.61 -4.11 13.57
C LEU A 354 30.42 -4.15 14.87
N ALA A 355 30.29 -5.22 15.66
CA ALA A 355 31.05 -5.41 16.90
C ALA A 355 32.43 -6.03 16.65
N HIS A 356 32.62 -6.79 15.57
CA HIS A 356 33.87 -7.49 15.24
C HIS A 356 35.15 -6.63 15.30
N PRO A 357 35.16 -5.34 14.90
CA PRO A 357 36.33 -4.48 15.07
C PRO A 357 36.84 -4.41 16.51
N SER A 358 35.98 -4.54 17.53
CA SER A 358 36.39 -4.47 18.94
C SER A 358 37.30 -5.65 19.34
N ALA A 359 37.02 -6.84 18.81
CA ALA A 359 37.80 -8.05 19.00
C ALA A 359 39.03 -8.09 18.07
N LEU A 360 38.86 -7.69 16.81
CA LEU A 360 39.94 -7.65 15.82
C LEU A 360 41.02 -6.64 16.21
N ASN A 361 40.64 -5.41 16.55
CA ASN A 361 41.59 -4.34 16.89
C ASN A 361 42.41 -4.69 18.13
N ALA A 362 41.79 -5.31 19.13
CA ALA A 362 42.50 -5.79 20.33
C ALA A 362 43.58 -6.85 20.03
N ALA A 363 43.47 -7.58 18.92
CA ALA A 363 44.47 -8.54 18.48
C ALA A 363 45.56 -7.90 17.62
N ILE A 364 45.20 -7.13 16.59
CA ILE A 364 46.16 -6.59 15.61
C ILE A 364 46.94 -5.38 16.10
N LEU A 365 46.45 -4.67 17.12
CA LEU A 365 47.14 -3.55 17.77
C LEU A 365 47.96 -3.99 18.99
N SER A 366 47.88 -5.27 19.39
CA SER A 366 48.64 -5.78 20.53
C SER A 366 50.15 -5.66 20.28
N PRO A 367 50.95 -5.18 21.24
CA PRO A 367 52.42 -5.18 21.12
C PRO A 367 52.99 -6.58 20.87
N ASN A 368 52.31 -7.61 21.39
CA ASN A 368 52.69 -9.02 21.30
C ASN A 368 51.96 -9.76 20.16
N ALA A 369 51.44 -9.05 19.16
CA ALA A 369 50.78 -9.67 18.01
C ALA A 369 51.77 -10.55 17.21
N THR A 370 51.47 -11.84 17.10
CA THR A 370 52.29 -12.83 16.38
C THR A 370 51.83 -13.09 14.94
N ASP A 371 50.60 -12.70 14.59
CA ASP A 371 49.99 -12.88 13.26
C ASP A 371 50.04 -11.56 12.47
N ILE A 372 48.92 -10.85 12.31
CA ILE A 372 48.86 -9.58 11.59
C ILE A 372 49.06 -8.42 12.56
N LYS A 373 50.09 -7.60 12.33
CA LYS A 373 50.31 -6.34 13.04
C LYS A 373 49.82 -5.16 12.21
N ALA A 374 49.02 -4.29 12.80
CA ALA A 374 48.50 -3.10 12.14
C ALA A 374 48.81 -1.83 12.94
N THR A 375 48.92 -0.69 12.24
CA THR A 375 48.92 0.62 12.89
C THR A 375 47.49 1.03 13.28
N ILE A 376 47.36 2.00 14.18
CA ILE A 376 46.05 2.55 14.57
C ILE A 376 45.34 3.16 13.34
N ASP A 377 46.10 3.80 12.45
CA ASP A 377 45.55 4.31 11.19
C ASP A 377 45.01 3.20 10.30
N GLN A 378 45.74 2.08 10.15
CA GLN A 378 45.28 0.91 9.41
C GLN A 378 44.03 0.26 10.06
N ALA A 379 44.00 0.12 11.38
CA ALA A 379 42.84 -0.40 12.11
C ALA A 379 41.59 0.48 11.92
N SER A 380 41.76 1.81 11.96
CA SER A 380 40.65 2.74 11.71
C SER A 380 40.14 2.68 10.25
N TRP A 381 41.01 2.39 9.28
CA TRP A 381 40.61 2.10 7.90
C TRP A 381 39.82 0.80 7.79
N ILE A 382 40.27 -0.27 8.48
CA ILE A 382 39.56 -1.57 8.50
C ILE A 382 38.13 -1.39 9.04
N ALA A 383 37.92 -0.57 10.05
CA ALA A 383 36.59 -0.32 10.60
C ALA A 383 35.73 0.60 9.70
N SER A 384 36.30 1.67 9.14
CA SER A 384 35.57 2.68 8.37
C SER A 384 35.26 2.30 6.91
N ILE A 385 36.05 1.42 6.29
CA ILE A 385 35.87 1.00 4.89
C ILE A 385 34.49 0.38 4.63
N GLN A 386 33.86 -0.19 5.67
CA GLN A 386 32.51 -0.74 5.58
C GLN A 386 31.46 0.33 5.24
N GLY A 387 31.64 1.58 5.71
CA GLY A 387 30.77 2.69 5.35
C GLY A 387 30.99 3.17 3.92
N PHE A 388 32.24 3.36 3.50
CA PHE A 388 32.58 3.79 2.14
C PHE A 388 32.12 2.79 1.07
N SER A 389 32.30 1.49 1.32
CA SER A 389 31.77 0.45 0.44
C SER A 389 30.23 0.38 0.47
N GLY A 390 29.59 0.71 1.59
CA GLY A 390 28.14 0.86 1.68
C GLY A 390 27.55 1.89 0.73
N LEU A 391 28.26 3.00 0.50
CA LEU A 391 27.88 4.00 -0.51
C LEU A 391 27.80 3.38 -1.91
N ILE A 392 28.84 2.63 -2.29
CA ILE A 392 28.90 1.90 -3.57
C ILE A 392 27.78 0.85 -3.62
N GLY A 393 27.58 0.14 -2.52
CA GLY A 393 26.48 -0.80 -2.33
C GLY A 393 25.11 -0.19 -2.65
N PHE A 394 24.81 1.01 -2.17
CA PHE A 394 23.54 1.67 -2.51
C PHE A 394 23.37 1.95 -4.01
N PHE A 395 24.43 2.39 -4.70
CA PHE A 395 24.39 2.63 -6.15
C PHE A 395 24.19 1.33 -6.96
N VAL A 396 24.70 0.21 -6.45
CA VAL A 396 24.56 -1.11 -7.10
C VAL A 396 23.20 -1.74 -6.78
N PHE A 397 22.85 -1.84 -5.50
CA PHE A 397 21.71 -2.64 -5.04
C PHE A 397 20.36 -1.93 -5.16
N ALA A 398 20.31 -0.59 -5.01
CA ALA A 398 19.03 0.13 -5.08
C ALA A 398 18.35 0.01 -6.46
N PRO A 399 19.06 0.13 -7.60
CA PRO A 399 18.48 -0.17 -8.91
C PRO A 399 18.08 -1.64 -9.06
N LEU A 400 18.91 -2.57 -8.57
CA LEU A 400 18.64 -4.01 -8.68
C LEU A 400 17.34 -4.42 -7.99
N ILE A 401 16.97 -3.80 -6.86
CA ILE A 401 15.69 -4.10 -6.16
C ILE A 401 14.47 -3.78 -7.03
N GLN A 402 14.57 -2.75 -7.86
CA GLN A 402 13.50 -2.36 -8.79
C GLN A 402 13.46 -3.26 -10.03
N ILE A 403 14.60 -3.84 -10.42
CA ILE A 403 14.74 -4.68 -11.62
C ILE A 403 14.41 -6.14 -11.29
N LEU A 404 15.15 -6.73 -10.36
CA LEU A 404 15.14 -8.16 -10.02
C LEU A 404 14.07 -8.52 -8.99
N GLY A 405 13.76 -7.62 -8.06
CA GLY A 405 12.84 -7.89 -6.94
C GLY A 405 13.56 -7.86 -5.59
N ARG A 406 12.80 -8.08 -4.51
CA ARG A 406 13.33 -7.99 -3.14
C ARG A 406 14.07 -9.27 -2.76
N LYS A 407 13.54 -10.43 -3.16
CA LYS A 407 14.11 -11.74 -2.80
C LYS A 407 15.51 -11.96 -3.39
N PRO A 408 15.76 -11.80 -4.71
CA PRO A 408 17.09 -12.01 -5.28
C PRO A 408 18.15 -11.08 -4.70
N VAL A 409 17.79 -9.81 -4.45
CA VAL A 409 18.73 -8.84 -3.89
C VAL A 409 19.04 -9.14 -2.42
N ASN A 410 18.06 -9.58 -1.64
CA ASN A 410 18.32 -10.05 -0.28
C ASN A 410 19.27 -11.25 -0.26
N ILE A 411 19.13 -12.21 -1.18
CA ILE A 411 20.09 -13.33 -1.32
C ILE A 411 21.48 -12.79 -1.67
N LEU A 412 21.59 -11.84 -2.60
CA LEU A 412 22.86 -11.26 -3.00
C LEU A 412 23.56 -10.53 -1.84
N PHE A 413 22.82 -9.82 -0.99
CA PHE A 413 23.39 -9.21 0.23
C PHE A 413 24.04 -10.25 1.15
N GLN A 414 23.37 -11.40 1.35
CA GLN A 414 23.89 -12.48 2.18
C GLN A 414 25.15 -13.09 1.58
N ILE A 415 25.16 -13.32 0.26
CA ILE A 415 26.33 -13.87 -0.45
C ILE A 415 27.55 -12.95 -0.29
N CYS A 416 27.38 -11.64 -0.47
CA CYS A 416 28.46 -10.67 -0.26
C CYS A 416 29.01 -10.69 1.18
N LEU A 417 28.14 -10.87 2.19
CA LEU A 417 28.56 -10.98 3.59
C LEU A 417 29.31 -12.29 3.86
N ILE A 418 28.84 -13.42 3.32
CA ILE A 418 29.52 -14.72 3.43
C ILE A 418 30.91 -14.64 2.79
N ILE A 419 31.03 -14.10 1.58
CA ILE A 419 32.33 -13.89 0.92
C ILE A 419 33.22 -13.02 1.80
N GLY A 420 32.70 -11.92 2.34
CA GLY A 420 33.43 -11.05 3.25
C GLY A 420 33.96 -11.79 4.48
N TRP A 421 33.14 -12.64 5.12
CA TRP A 421 33.58 -13.45 6.27
C TRP A 421 34.61 -14.53 5.92
N ILE A 422 34.47 -15.20 4.77
CA ILE A 422 35.46 -16.18 4.29
C ILE A 422 36.80 -15.52 3.99
N LEU A 423 36.79 -14.35 3.35
CA LEU A 423 37.98 -13.55 3.09
C LEU A 423 38.61 -13.07 4.40
N LEU A 424 37.79 -12.70 5.39
CA LEU A 424 38.28 -12.28 6.70
C LEU A 424 38.96 -13.44 7.43
N PHE A 425 38.33 -14.62 7.47
CA PHE A 425 38.91 -15.84 8.04
C PHE A 425 40.27 -16.20 7.42
N SER A 426 40.36 -16.07 6.10
CA SER A 426 41.55 -16.47 5.32
C SER A 426 42.63 -15.38 5.25
N SER A 427 42.41 -14.22 5.89
CA SER A 427 43.28 -13.05 5.74
C SER A 427 44.69 -13.29 6.29
N LYS A 428 45.74 -12.87 5.57
CA LYS A 428 47.14 -12.95 6.03
C LYS A 428 47.85 -11.59 6.03
N SER A 429 47.11 -10.53 5.70
CA SER A 429 47.63 -9.17 5.60
C SER A 429 46.53 -8.14 5.87
N VAL A 430 46.94 -6.92 6.21
CA VAL A 430 46.04 -5.77 6.39
C VAL A 430 45.22 -5.50 5.12
N THR A 431 45.82 -5.63 3.95
CA THR A 431 45.11 -5.45 2.66
C THR A 431 43.97 -6.45 2.49
N MET A 432 44.18 -7.71 2.89
CA MET A 432 43.13 -8.72 2.80
C MET A 432 41.99 -8.47 3.80
N LEU A 433 42.31 -7.95 5.00
CA LEU A 433 41.31 -7.48 5.95
C LEU A 433 40.48 -6.31 5.39
N LEU A 434 41.11 -5.36 4.71
CA LEU A 434 40.43 -4.24 4.05
C LEU A 434 39.48 -4.73 2.94
N ILE A 435 39.93 -5.66 2.09
CA ILE A 435 39.09 -6.25 1.03
C ILE A 435 37.91 -7.00 1.64
N ALA A 436 38.14 -7.78 2.70
CA ALA A 436 37.09 -8.51 3.39
C ALA A 436 36.02 -7.57 3.96
N LYS A 437 36.43 -6.50 4.65
CA LYS A 437 35.51 -5.48 5.20
C LYS A 437 34.83 -4.65 4.12
N PHE A 438 35.49 -4.37 3.01
CA PHE A 438 34.90 -3.75 1.83
C PHE A 438 33.74 -4.60 1.28
N MET A 439 33.96 -5.91 1.13
CA MET A 439 32.91 -6.83 0.67
C MET A 439 31.72 -6.89 1.64
N GLN A 440 31.97 -6.89 2.95
CA GLN A 440 30.91 -6.82 3.96
C GLN A 440 30.12 -5.50 3.89
N GLY A 441 30.81 -4.39 3.59
CA GLY A 441 30.19 -3.08 3.55
C GLY A 441 29.34 -2.81 2.33
N LEU A 442 29.60 -3.44 1.18
CA LEU A 442 28.67 -3.42 0.03
C LEU A 442 27.23 -3.78 0.44
N SER A 443 27.07 -4.67 1.41
CA SER A 443 25.78 -5.10 1.93
C SER A 443 25.23 -4.26 3.08
N ILE A 444 25.98 -3.35 3.70
CA ILE A 444 25.53 -2.66 4.93
C ILE A 444 24.23 -1.85 4.72
N GLY A 445 24.02 -1.33 3.50
CA GLY A 445 22.78 -0.65 3.09
C GLY A 445 21.54 -1.56 3.13
N GLY A 446 21.74 -2.88 3.15
CA GLY A 446 20.71 -3.88 3.37
C GLY A 446 19.96 -3.71 4.69
N LEU A 447 20.53 -3.04 5.71
CA LEU A 447 19.82 -2.72 6.97
C LEU A 447 18.53 -1.93 6.75
N ILE A 448 18.54 -1.00 5.79
CA ILE A 448 17.40 -0.17 5.42
C ILE A 448 16.49 -0.92 4.44
N VAL A 449 17.07 -1.59 3.43
CA VAL A 449 16.32 -2.34 2.41
C VAL A 449 15.51 -3.48 3.01
N ILE A 450 16.08 -4.23 3.95
CA ILE A 450 15.39 -5.35 4.61
C ILE A 450 14.28 -4.82 5.53
N GLY A 451 14.47 -3.65 6.15
CA GLY A 451 13.39 -2.96 6.86
C GLY A 451 12.21 -2.61 5.95
N LEU A 452 12.48 -2.07 4.76
CA LEU A 452 11.46 -1.80 3.74
C LEU A 452 10.79 -3.08 3.27
N THR A 453 11.58 -4.12 2.98
CA THR A 453 11.13 -5.46 2.61
C THR A 453 10.13 -5.97 3.64
N ILE A 454 10.53 -6.10 4.93
CA ILE A 454 9.64 -6.55 6.01
C ILE A 454 8.36 -5.70 6.06
N SER A 455 8.44 -4.39 5.85
CA SER A 455 7.26 -3.52 5.84
C SER A 455 6.31 -3.75 4.66
N GLU A 456 6.81 -4.27 3.52
CA GLU A 456 5.99 -4.66 2.35
C GLU A 456 5.33 -6.03 2.53
N PHE A 457 5.97 -6.96 3.26
CA PHE A 457 5.46 -8.33 3.49
C PHE A 457 4.54 -8.45 4.71
N THR A 458 4.45 -7.43 5.55
CA THR A 458 3.74 -7.51 6.84
C THR A 458 2.53 -6.58 6.90
N HIS A 459 1.51 -7.05 7.62
CA HIS A 459 0.25 -6.31 7.83
C HIS A 459 0.52 -5.01 8.57
N ARG A 460 -0.17 -3.92 8.16
CA ARG A 460 0.06 -2.55 8.67
C ARG A 460 0.11 -2.45 10.20
N ASN A 461 -0.76 -3.18 10.89
CA ASN A 461 -0.92 -3.11 12.35
C ASN A 461 0.24 -3.76 13.13
N LYS A 462 1.06 -4.60 12.48
CA LYS A 462 2.17 -5.34 13.13
C LYS A 462 3.57 -4.86 12.72
N ARG A 463 3.66 -3.93 11.75
CA ARG A 463 4.93 -3.47 11.16
C ARG A 463 5.93 -2.94 12.19
N GLY A 464 5.46 -2.10 13.11
CA GLY A 464 6.32 -1.49 14.14
C GLY A 464 7.00 -2.54 15.01
N VAL A 465 6.25 -3.55 15.46
CA VAL A 465 6.76 -4.65 16.30
C VAL A 465 7.84 -5.44 15.56
N PHE A 466 7.62 -5.77 14.28
CA PHE A 466 8.55 -6.56 13.48
C PHE A 466 9.86 -5.82 13.22
N LEU A 467 9.79 -4.50 12.97
CA LEU A 467 10.97 -3.66 12.85
C LEU A 467 11.76 -3.56 14.16
N THR A 468 11.08 -3.54 15.30
CA THR A 468 11.74 -3.53 16.61
C THR A 468 12.40 -4.87 16.93
N ILE A 469 11.73 -6.00 16.69
CA ILE A 469 12.32 -7.35 16.85
C ILE A 469 13.62 -7.45 16.05
N LYS A 470 13.60 -7.04 14.77
CA LYS A 470 14.78 -7.01 13.91
C LYS A 470 15.94 -6.23 14.54
N LYS A 471 15.64 -5.10 15.18
CA LYS A 471 16.63 -4.24 15.84
C LYS A 471 17.17 -4.85 17.14
N THR A 472 16.33 -5.53 17.92
CA THR A 472 16.78 -6.27 19.11
C THR A 472 17.73 -7.40 18.71
N VAL A 473 17.41 -8.13 17.64
CA VAL A 473 18.28 -9.21 17.12
C VAL A 473 19.61 -8.67 16.59
N LEU A 474 19.63 -7.48 16.00
CA LEU A 474 20.89 -6.79 15.63
C LEU A 474 21.80 -6.60 16.85
N SER A 475 21.27 -6.11 17.98
CA SER A 475 22.06 -5.92 19.20
C SER A 475 22.47 -7.24 19.84
N PHE A 476 21.65 -8.29 19.72
CA PHE A 476 22.04 -9.64 20.16
C PHE A 476 23.25 -10.19 19.37
N GLY A 477 23.40 -9.79 18.10
CA GLY A 477 24.58 -10.13 17.30
C GLY A 477 25.86 -9.48 17.83
N SER A 478 25.78 -8.24 18.31
CA SER A 478 26.91 -7.55 18.94
C SER A 478 27.30 -8.22 20.27
N LEU A 479 26.31 -8.56 21.10
CA LEU A 479 26.51 -9.34 22.32
C LEU A 479 27.19 -10.67 22.03
N LEU A 480 26.69 -11.41 21.04
CA LEU A 480 27.27 -12.70 20.62
C LEU A 480 28.75 -12.54 20.22
N CYS A 481 29.10 -11.48 19.49
CA CYS A 481 30.48 -11.20 19.12
C CYS A 481 31.39 -10.98 20.35
N HIS A 482 30.97 -10.14 21.31
CA HIS A 482 31.76 -9.87 22.52
C HIS A 482 31.84 -11.08 23.45
N CYS A 483 30.79 -11.89 23.55
CA CYS A 483 30.83 -13.16 24.29
C CYS A 483 31.80 -14.16 23.65
N LEU A 484 31.78 -14.30 22.32
CA LEU A 484 32.72 -15.19 21.62
C LEU A 484 34.17 -14.72 21.76
N ALA A 485 34.41 -13.42 21.85
CA ALA A 485 35.74 -12.84 22.06
C ALA A 485 36.39 -13.22 23.41
N LEU A 486 35.64 -13.79 24.36
CA LEU A 486 36.20 -14.35 25.60
C LEU A 486 36.96 -15.67 25.38
N TYR A 487 36.53 -16.45 24.40
CA TYR A 487 37.01 -17.84 24.21
C TYR A 487 37.70 -18.04 22.87
N TYR A 488 37.40 -17.21 21.88
CA TYR A 488 37.81 -17.41 20.49
C TYR A 488 38.53 -16.19 19.92
N ASP A 489 39.52 -16.46 19.07
CA ASP A 489 40.17 -15.44 18.26
C ASP A 489 39.25 -14.87 17.19
N TRP A 490 39.56 -13.66 16.73
CA TRP A 490 38.79 -12.92 15.72
C TRP A 490 38.56 -13.69 14.41
N ARG A 491 39.40 -14.69 14.08
CA ARG A 491 39.21 -15.61 12.94
C ARG A 491 38.10 -16.65 13.19
N ARG A 492 38.08 -17.28 14.37
CA ARG A 492 37.05 -18.27 14.72
C ARG A 492 35.68 -17.62 14.87
N ILE A 493 35.63 -16.37 15.32
CA ILE A 493 34.39 -15.57 15.30
C ILE A 493 33.84 -15.43 13.87
N ALA A 494 34.71 -15.31 12.85
CA ALA A 494 34.28 -15.21 11.46
C ALA A 494 33.58 -16.48 10.94
N GLU A 495 33.99 -17.66 11.41
CA GLU A 495 33.33 -18.94 11.05
C GLU A 495 31.90 -18.97 11.59
N VAL A 496 31.71 -18.58 12.85
CA VAL A 496 30.37 -18.51 13.48
C VAL A 496 29.51 -17.44 12.80
N ALA A 497 30.10 -16.34 12.36
CA ALA A 497 29.40 -15.24 11.70
C ALA A 497 28.81 -15.61 10.33
N ILE A 498 29.27 -16.69 9.69
CA ILE A 498 28.70 -17.20 8.42
C ILE A 498 27.33 -17.87 8.64
N ILE A 499 27.12 -18.50 9.80
CA ILE A 499 25.94 -19.34 10.08
C ILE A 499 24.62 -18.56 9.91
N PRO A 500 24.43 -17.35 10.49
CA PRO A 500 23.20 -16.59 10.31
C PRO A 500 22.91 -16.24 8.85
N HIS A 501 23.94 -15.99 8.04
CA HIS A 501 23.76 -15.65 6.62
C HIS A 501 23.32 -16.85 5.79
N VAL A 502 23.90 -18.03 6.03
CA VAL A 502 23.50 -19.28 5.36
C VAL A 502 22.05 -19.63 5.72
N LEU A 503 21.68 -19.57 7.01
CA LEU A 503 20.30 -19.79 7.45
C LEU A 503 19.33 -18.80 6.81
N ALA A 504 19.71 -17.52 6.70
CA ALA A 504 18.87 -16.51 6.07
C ALA A 504 18.61 -16.79 4.57
N ILE A 505 19.61 -17.30 3.84
CA ILE A 505 19.47 -17.73 2.43
C ILE A 505 18.53 -18.91 2.34
N ILE A 506 18.73 -19.94 3.16
CA ILE A 506 17.87 -21.14 3.16
C ILE A 506 16.41 -20.71 3.39
N ILE A 507 16.13 -19.91 4.43
CA ILE A 507 14.76 -19.49 4.77
C ILE A 507 14.11 -18.66 3.66
N ILE A 508 14.83 -17.68 3.08
CA ILE A 508 14.23 -16.80 2.06
C ILE A 508 13.95 -17.54 0.74
N THR A 509 14.62 -18.66 0.45
CA THR A 509 14.36 -19.44 -0.77
C THR A 509 12.96 -20.03 -0.79
N PHE A 510 12.39 -20.39 0.37
CA PHE A 510 11.02 -20.88 0.52
C PHE A 510 9.95 -19.78 0.43
N CYS A 511 10.36 -18.51 0.52
CA CYS A 511 9.44 -17.37 0.48
C CYS A 511 9.16 -16.95 -0.99
N PRO A 512 7.90 -16.65 -1.37
CA PRO A 512 7.61 -16.03 -2.66
C PRO A 512 8.11 -14.57 -2.73
N GLU A 513 8.16 -14.00 -3.92
CA GLU A 513 8.58 -12.60 -4.10
C GLU A 513 7.49 -11.60 -3.65
N SER A 514 7.87 -10.36 -3.32
CA SER A 514 6.99 -9.28 -2.84
C SER A 514 5.74 -9.10 -3.72
N PRO A 515 4.52 -9.15 -3.13
CA PRO A 515 3.29 -8.82 -3.84
C PRO A 515 3.35 -7.41 -4.46
N SER A 516 3.93 -6.46 -3.72
CA SER A 516 4.10 -5.08 -4.18
C SER A 516 5.02 -4.98 -5.40
N PHE A 517 6.07 -5.80 -5.46
CA PHE A 517 6.94 -5.87 -6.64
C PHE A 517 6.19 -6.40 -7.87
N TYR A 518 5.43 -7.48 -7.73
CA TYR A 518 4.63 -8.02 -8.83
C TYR A 518 3.58 -7.02 -9.31
N ALA A 519 2.91 -6.31 -8.40
CA ALA A 519 1.96 -5.25 -8.73
C ALA A 519 2.62 -4.12 -9.53
N VAL A 520 3.82 -3.66 -9.12
CA VAL A 520 4.59 -2.64 -9.85
C VAL A 520 5.02 -3.12 -11.23
N LYS A 521 5.38 -4.41 -11.38
CA LYS A 521 5.71 -5.04 -12.66
C LYS A 521 4.49 -5.35 -13.54
N GLY A 522 3.27 -5.21 -13.01
CA GLY A 522 2.02 -5.48 -13.73
C GLY A 522 1.68 -6.97 -13.84
N LYS A 523 2.37 -7.82 -13.06
CA LYS A 523 2.10 -9.26 -12.95
C LYS A 523 1.04 -9.50 -11.88
N TYR A 524 -0.21 -9.13 -12.17
CA TYR A 524 -1.27 -9.09 -11.15
C TYR A 524 -1.68 -10.49 -10.64
N SER A 525 -1.60 -11.53 -11.47
CA SER A 525 -1.85 -12.92 -11.06
C SER A 525 -0.83 -13.40 -10.01
N ASP A 526 0.46 -13.15 -10.25
CA ASP A 526 1.54 -13.51 -9.32
C ASP A 526 1.49 -12.66 -8.05
N CYS A 527 1.08 -11.39 -8.19
CA CYS A 527 0.79 -10.52 -7.05
C CYS A 527 -0.28 -11.13 -6.14
N MET A 528 -1.41 -11.60 -6.70
CA MET A 528 -2.48 -12.19 -5.91
C MET A 528 -2.03 -13.47 -5.20
N LYS A 529 -1.33 -14.37 -5.92
CA LYS A 529 -0.80 -15.61 -5.33
C LYS A 529 0.16 -15.33 -4.17
N SER A 530 1.09 -14.40 -4.36
CA SER A 530 2.03 -14.01 -3.31
C SER A 530 1.31 -13.33 -2.13
N PHE A 531 0.36 -12.43 -2.40
CA PHE A 531 -0.38 -11.72 -1.35
C PHE A 531 -1.16 -12.69 -0.46
N VAL A 532 -1.90 -13.63 -1.05
CA VAL A 532 -2.65 -14.66 -0.32
C VAL A 532 -1.71 -15.57 0.47
N TRP A 533 -0.51 -15.85 -0.04
CA TRP A 533 0.48 -16.65 0.69
C TRP A 533 0.93 -15.97 2.00
N TYR A 534 1.14 -14.65 1.97
CA TYR A 534 1.61 -13.87 3.13
C TYR A 534 0.52 -13.44 4.09
N HIS A 535 -0.65 -13.06 3.58
CA HIS A 535 -1.72 -12.44 4.36
C HIS A 535 -2.92 -13.36 4.59
N GLY A 536 -2.95 -14.51 3.91
CA GLY A 536 -4.09 -15.41 3.93
C GLY A 536 -5.22 -14.95 3.00
N ASP A 537 -6.33 -15.68 3.03
CA ASP A 537 -7.46 -15.50 2.11
C ASP A 537 -8.66 -14.76 2.75
N SER A 538 -8.43 -14.04 3.85
CA SER A 538 -9.49 -13.32 4.56
C SER A 538 -10.10 -12.19 3.72
N TYR A 539 -11.33 -11.81 4.04
CA TYR A 539 -12.02 -10.70 3.38
C TYR A 539 -11.22 -9.40 3.44
N GLU A 540 -10.64 -9.09 4.60
CA GLU A 540 -9.79 -7.91 4.78
C GLU A 540 -8.52 -7.97 3.91
N SER A 541 -7.87 -9.14 3.83
CA SER A 541 -6.69 -9.36 2.99
C SER A 541 -7.02 -9.20 1.51
N LYS A 542 -8.15 -9.74 1.05
CA LYS A 542 -8.63 -9.55 -0.34
C LYS A 542 -8.89 -8.08 -0.66
N ARG A 543 -9.49 -7.34 0.28
CA ARG A 543 -9.71 -5.90 0.12
C ARG A 543 -8.40 -5.12 0.02
N GLU A 544 -7.42 -5.41 0.87
CA GLU A 544 -6.09 -4.78 0.82
C GLU A 544 -5.36 -5.11 -0.49
N MET A 545 -5.36 -6.39 -0.90
CA MET A 545 -4.81 -6.85 -2.18
C MET A 545 -5.40 -6.10 -3.38
N ASN A 546 -6.73 -6.01 -3.44
CA ASN A 546 -7.44 -5.34 -4.53
C ASN A 546 -7.13 -3.84 -4.54
N SER A 547 -7.02 -3.21 -3.37
CA SER A 547 -6.63 -1.80 -3.25
C SER A 547 -5.20 -1.54 -3.77
N LEU A 548 -4.26 -2.44 -3.47
CA LEU A 548 -2.88 -2.38 -3.95
C LEU A 548 -2.83 -2.49 -5.48
N ILE A 549 -3.54 -3.47 -6.05
CA ILE A 549 -3.59 -3.70 -7.50
C ILE A 549 -4.21 -2.49 -8.22
N ALA A 550 -5.36 -2.00 -7.73
CA ALA A 550 -6.06 -0.86 -8.30
C ALA A 550 -5.18 0.39 -8.34
N ALA A 551 -4.49 0.71 -7.24
CA ALA A 551 -3.58 1.85 -7.16
C ALA A 551 -2.41 1.75 -8.18
N GLN A 552 -1.88 0.55 -8.42
CA GLN A 552 -0.81 0.37 -9.42
C GLN A 552 -1.33 0.40 -10.86
N MET A 553 -2.53 -0.11 -11.12
CA MET A 553 -3.18 -0.01 -12.44
C MET A 553 -3.44 1.45 -12.83
N GLU A 554 -3.96 2.26 -11.90
CA GLU A 554 -4.19 3.69 -12.10
C GLU A 554 -2.88 4.44 -12.41
N ARG A 555 -1.83 4.19 -11.62
CA ARG A 555 -0.49 4.78 -11.85
C ARG A 555 0.07 4.42 -13.22
N ARG A 556 -0.11 3.17 -13.68
CA ARG A 556 0.33 2.75 -15.02
C ARG A 556 -0.45 3.44 -16.13
N CYS A 557 -1.77 3.54 -15.99
CA CYS A 557 -2.62 4.26 -16.93
C CYS A 557 -2.21 5.74 -17.04
N ASN A 558 -1.94 6.39 -15.91
CA ASN A 558 -1.47 7.77 -15.85
C ASN A 558 -0.02 7.96 -16.36
N LYS A 559 0.85 6.94 -16.22
CA LYS A 559 2.22 6.96 -16.76
C LYS A 559 2.24 6.83 -18.28
N GLN A 560 1.29 6.09 -18.86
CA GLN A 560 1.09 6.02 -20.31
C GLN A 560 0.75 7.42 -20.90
N LYS A 561 0.03 8.26 -20.15
CA LYS A 561 -0.32 9.64 -20.51
C LYS A 561 0.82 10.66 -20.32
N ARG A 562 1.88 10.33 -19.57
CA ARG A 562 3.00 11.23 -19.23
C ARG A 562 4.32 10.73 -19.81
N LYS A 563 4.41 10.61 -21.14
CA LYS A 563 5.70 10.55 -21.84
C LYS A 563 6.29 11.95 -21.95
N ASP A 564 6.92 12.47 -20.89
CA ASP A 564 7.77 13.66 -21.07
C ASP A 564 8.96 13.81 -20.10
N LYS A 565 10.14 13.71 -20.73
CA LYS A 565 11.53 14.10 -20.42
C LYS A 565 12.19 13.67 -19.09
N LYS A 566 13.28 12.90 -19.23
CA LYS A 566 14.24 12.41 -18.22
C LYS A 566 14.87 13.50 -17.32
N PHE A 567 14.67 14.79 -17.60
CA PHE A 567 15.32 15.91 -16.91
C PHE A 567 14.57 16.47 -15.69
N ARG A 568 13.49 15.80 -15.24
CA ARG A 568 12.67 16.28 -14.12
C ARG A 568 13.08 15.75 -12.74
N TRP A 569 13.92 14.71 -12.67
CA TRP A 569 14.29 14.07 -11.39
C TRP A 569 15.11 15.01 -10.49
N PHE A 570 16.17 15.64 -11.00
CA PHE A 570 16.97 16.55 -10.16
C PHE A 570 16.14 17.71 -9.59
N LYS A 571 15.25 18.31 -10.39
CA LYS A 571 14.32 19.34 -9.90
C LYS A 571 13.36 18.83 -8.81
N LYS A 572 13.06 17.52 -8.75
CA LYS A 572 12.29 16.93 -7.65
C LYS A 572 13.05 16.87 -6.33
N LEU A 573 14.38 16.69 -6.37
CA LEU A 573 15.23 16.68 -5.16
C LEU A 573 15.41 18.08 -4.55
N LEU A 574 15.21 19.14 -5.34
CA LEU A 574 15.27 20.53 -4.86
C LEU A 574 13.92 21.05 -4.34
N ARG A 575 12.86 20.24 -4.34
CA ARG A 575 11.56 20.70 -3.82
C ARG A 575 11.59 20.75 -2.30
N ARG A 576 10.91 21.76 -1.74
CA ARG A 576 10.80 21.98 -0.29
C ARG A 576 10.21 20.77 0.46
N ASP A 577 9.26 20.08 -0.16
CA ASP A 577 8.62 18.86 0.35
C ASP A 577 9.53 17.62 0.36
N PHE A 578 10.70 17.70 -0.28
CA PHE A 578 11.76 16.69 -0.17
C PHE A 578 12.91 17.16 0.72
N LEU A 579 13.36 18.41 0.55
CA LEU A 579 14.53 18.96 1.24
C LEU A 579 14.35 19.02 2.76
N ILE A 580 13.19 19.43 3.27
CA ILE A 580 12.96 19.50 4.72
C ILE A 580 12.96 18.10 5.35
N PRO A 581 12.19 17.11 4.86
CA PRO A 581 12.30 15.72 5.34
C PRO A 581 13.72 15.15 5.24
N PHE A 582 14.43 15.44 4.15
CA PHE A 582 15.80 14.98 3.96
C PHE A 582 16.77 15.59 4.98
N LEU A 583 16.65 16.89 5.26
CA LEU A 583 17.42 17.56 6.31
C LEU A 583 17.13 16.95 7.69
N ILE A 584 15.86 16.73 8.03
CA ILE A 584 15.45 16.09 9.29
C ILE A 584 16.07 14.70 9.42
N ALA A 585 15.94 13.85 8.39
CA ALA A 585 16.49 12.49 8.41
C ALA A 585 18.03 12.49 8.49
N THR A 586 18.68 13.45 7.83
CA THR A 586 20.14 13.60 7.87
C THR A 586 20.61 14.02 9.26
N LEU A 587 19.99 15.05 9.86
CA LEU A 587 20.31 15.49 11.23
C LEU A 587 20.03 14.39 12.27
N ALA A 588 18.95 13.64 12.10
CA ALA A 588 18.64 12.49 12.95
C ALA A 588 19.70 11.39 12.84
N THR A 589 20.23 11.15 11.64
CA THR A 589 21.31 10.18 11.40
C THR A 589 22.62 10.63 12.05
N ILE A 590 23.00 11.91 11.87
CA ILE A 590 24.19 12.49 12.52
C ILE A 590 24.08 12.39 14.04
N ALA A 591 22.90 12.71 14.61
CA ALA A 591 22.67 12.62 16.04
C ALA A 591 22.84 11.18 16.57
N VAL A 592 22.43 10.16 15.80
CA VAL A 592 22.61 8.74 16.17
C VAL A 592 24.06 8.29 16.11
N ASP A 593 24.80 8.72 15.09
CA ASP A 593 26.21 8.36 14.92
C ASP A 593 27.05 8.94 16.05
N PHE A 594 26.88 10.24 16.34
CA PHE A 594 27.61 10.93 17.40
C PHE A 594 27.09 10.65 18.80
N SER A 595 25.85 10.16 18.98
CA SER A 595 25.43 9.67 20.29
C SER A 595 26.13 8.37 20.71
N GLY A 596 26.88 7.72 19.82
CA GLY A 596 27.65 6.51 20.16
C GLY A 596 27.03 5.20 19.75
N ARG A 597 26.05 5.16 18.84
CA ARG A 597 25.48 3.87 18.40
C ARG A 597 26.51 2.95 17.75
N TYR A 598 27.39 3.50 16.91
CA TYR A 598 28.27 2.69 16.08
C TYR A 598 29.70 2.63 16.60
N PHE A 599 30.27 3.78 16.96
CA PHE A 599 31.65 3.82 17.45
C PHE A 599 31.79 3.14 18.81
N LEU A 600 30.77 3.21 19.68
CA LEU A 600 30.81 2.48 20.95
C LEU A 600 30.78 0.98 20.66
N THR A 601 29.89 0.48 19.80
CA THR A 601 29.87 -0.95 19.45
C THR A 601 31.19 -1.44 18.84
N GLY A 602 31.84 -0.65 17.98
CA GLY A 602 33.09 -1.05 17.33
C GLY A 602 34.38 -0.80 18.13
N TYR A 603 34.38 0.16 19.05
CA TYR A 603 35.57 0.59 19.80
C TYR A 603 35.39 0.56 21.34
N VAL A 604 34.31 -0.04 21.86
CA VAL A 604 34.07 -0.11 23.32
C VAL A 604 35.24 -0.74 24.05
N THR A 605 35.83 -1.82 23.54
CA THR A 605 37.00 -2.46 24.16
C THR A 605 38.19 -1.49 24.25
N GLN A 606 38.46 -0.73 23.19
CA GLN A 606 39.54 0.26 23.17
C GLN A 606 39.27 1.44 24.12
N ILE A 607 38.04 1.95 24.15
CA ILE A 607 37.63 3.02 25.07
C ILE A 607 37.75 2.54 26.51
N MET A 608 37.31 1.33 26.81
CA MET A 608 37.37 0.78 28.17
C MET A 608 38.81 0.48 28.60
N ILE A 609 39.69 0.06 27.68
CA ILE A 609 41.12 -0.15 27.98
C ILE A 609 41.76 1.19 28.37
N GLU A 610 41.46 2.25 27.61
CA GLU A 610 41.98 3.60 27.89
C GLU A 610 41.55 4.11 29.28
N LEU A 611 40.33 3.78 29.70
CA LEU A 611 39.78 4.22 30.99
C LEU A 611 40.21 3.35 32.18
N THR A 612 40.27 2.03 32.00
CA THR A 612 40.47 1.07 33.10
C THR A 612 41.91 0.60 33.23
N GLY A 613 42.70 0.71 32.16
CA GLY A 613 44.04 0.14 32.05
C GLY A 613 44.09 -1.37 31.90
N ASP A 614 42.94 -2.06 31.88
CA ASP A 614 42.86 -3.52 31.90
C ASP A 614 42.03 -4.08 30.74
N LYS A 615 42.66 -4.97 29.96
CA LYS A 615 42.04 -5.65 28.82
C LYS A 615 40.87 -6.56 29.21
N TYR A 616 40.97 -7.29 30.32
CA TYR A 616 39.95 -8.24 30.74
C TYR A 616 38.69 -7.53 31.24
N ILE A 617 38.87 -6.51 32.09
CA ILE A 617 37.78 -5.66 32.59
C ILE A 617 37.02 -5.03 31.41
N SER A 618 37.75 -4.59 30.39
CA SER A 618 37.19 -3.95 29.20
C SER A 618 36.24 -4.85 28.40
N ILE A 619 36.54 -6.15 28.29
CA ILE A 619 35.65 -7.10 27.61
C ILE A 619 34.37 -7.30 28.43
N TYR A 620 34.46 -7.42 29.76
CA TYR A 620 33.28 -7.52 30.62
C TYR A 620 32.41 -6.25 30.54
N CYS A 621 33.01 -5.06 30.55
CA CYS A 621 32.29 -3.80 30.34
C CYS A 621 31.57 -3.76 28.98
N SER A 622 32.17 -4.33 27.93
CA SER A 622 31.56 -4.42 26.60
C SER A 622 30.31 -5.31 26.60
N ILE A 623 30.38 -6.48 27.25
CA ILE A 623 29.24 -7.41 27.42
C ILE A 623 28.12 -6.76 28.24
N ILE A 624 28.47 -6.09 29.34
CA ILE A 624 27.50 -5.35 30.17
C ILE A 624 26.81 -4.25 29.34
N SER A 625 27.58 -3.52 28.52
CA SER A 625 27.02 -2.49 27.64
C SER A 625 26.00 -3.08 26.66
N ASP A 626 26.28 -4.22 26.05
CA ASP A 626 25.34 -4.87 25.11
C ASP A 626 24.07 -5.38 25.81
N CYS A 627 24.20 -5.95 27.01
CA CYS A 627 23.05 -6.34 27.83
C CYS A 627 22.15 -5.14 28.15
N LEU A 628 22.75 -4.02 28.57
CA LEU A 628 22.02 -2.77 28.83
C LEU A 628 21.33 -2.23 27.57
N ILE A 629 21.98 -2.31 26.40
CA ILE A 629 21.40 -1.93 25.11
C ILE A 629 20.16 -2.77 24.78
N ILE A 630 20.19 -4.09 25.02
CA ILE A 630 19.04 -4.97 24.77
C ILE A 630 17.87 -4.62 25.69
N ILE A 631 18.13 -4.42 26.99
CA ILE A 631 17.10 -4.00 27.96
C ILE A 631 16.50 -2.65 27.55
N ALA A 632 17.34 -1.68 27.18
CA ALA A 632 16.92 -0.37 26.70
C ALA A 632 16.01 -0.45 25.46
N LEU A 633 16.29 -1.33 24.50
CA LEU A 633 15.45 -1.52 23.31
C LEU A 633 14.08 -2.13 23.65
N CYS A 634 14.01 -3.06 24.61
CA CYS A 634 12.74 -3.60 25.10
C CYS A 634 11.88 -2.48 25.73
N ILE A 635 12.47 -1.64 26.58
CA ILE A 635 11.79 -0.49 27.19
C ILE A 635 11.35 0.52 26.12
N SER A 636 12.21 0.79 25.12
CA SER A 636 11.91 1.72 24.03
C SER A 636 10.62 1.38 23.28
N THR A 637 10.35 0.08 23.10
CA THR A 637 9.14 -0.41 22.43
C THR A 637 7.87 0.07 23.14
N LEU A 638 7.88 0.04 24.47
CA LEU A 638 6.76 0.51 25.30
C LEU A 638 6.68 2.04 25.28
N VAL A 639 7.82 2.72 25.39
CA VAL A 639 7.89 4.19 25.46
C VAL A 639 7.42 4.83 24.15
N ILE A 640 7.86 4.35 22.99
CA ILE A 640 7.45 4.87 21.67
C ILE A 640 5.96 4.70 21.42
N LYS A 641 5.37 3.59 21.93
CA LYS A 641 3.93 3.36 21.83
C LYS A 641 3.14 4.34 22.71
N SER A 642 3.65 4.64 23.91
CA SER A 642 2.92 5.41 24.92
C SER A 642 3.08 6.94 24.79
N PHE A 643 4.26 7.44 24.43
CA PHE A 643 4.55 8.89 24.44
C PHE A 643 4.72 9.48 23.04
N LYS A 644 4.55 10.81 22.93
CA LYS A 644 4.80 11.59 21.70
C LYS A 644 6.28 11.56 21.32
N ARG A 645 6.57 11.50 20.02
CA ARG A 645 7.94 11.22 19.53
C ARG A 645 8.86 12.41 19.76
N ARG A 646 8.37 13.63 19.57
CA ARG A 646 9.12 14.85 19.93
C ARG A 646 9.42 14.90 21.42
N THR A 647 8.45 14.56 22.26
CA THR A 647 8.63 14.58 23.72
C THR A 647 9.72 13.61 24.17
N ILE A 648 9.74 12.39 23.63
CA ILE A 648 10.79 11.41 23.94
C ILE A 648 12.15 11.92 23.47
N LEU A 649 12.24 12.38 22.20
CA LEU A 649 13.49 12.81 21.59
C LEU A 649 14.13 13.96 22.36
N PHE A 650 13.37 15.01 22.69
CA PHE A 650 13.95 16.19 23.33
C PHE A 650 14.16 16.00 24.83
N LYS A 651 13.25 15.36 25.57
CA LYS A 651 13.44 15.19 27.03
C LYS A 651 14.58 14.22 27.35
N PHE A 652 14.59 13.06 26.70
CA PHE A 652 15.64 12.06 26.96
C PHE A 652 16.89 12.30 26.12
N GLY A 653 16.78 12.98 24.97
CA GLY A 653 17.94 13.44 24.21
C GLY A 653 18.74 14.52 24.94
N THR A 654 18.10 15.47 25.61
CA THR A 654 18.82 16.43 26.47
C THR A 654 19.46 15.75 27.67
N LEU A 655 18.80 14.75 28.28
CA LEU A 655 19.42 13.92 29.31
C LEU A 655 20.66 13.18 28.79
N SER A 656 20.57 12.61 27.58
CA SER A 656 21.71 11.94 26.94
C SER A 656 22.86 12.92 26.68
N ILE A 657 22.59 14.13 26.18
CA ILE A 657 23.59 15.19 26.03
C ILE A 657 24.22 15.56 27.38
N ALA A 658 23.42 15.72 28.43
CA ALA A 658 23.91 16.04 29.77
C ALA A 658 24.88 14.97 30.26
N LEU A 659 24.55 13.68 30.07
CA LEU A 659 25.43 12.57 30.42
C LEU A 659 26.75 12.58 29.61
N MET A 660 26.72 12.94 28.32
CA MET A 660 27.95 13.08 27.53
C MET A 660 28.84 14.23 28.04
N TYR A 661 28.25 15.36 28.45
CA TYR A 661 29.00 16.43 29.11
C TYR A 661 29.52 15.99 30.49
N SER A 662 28.75 15.18 31.23
CA SER A 662 29.22 14.59 32.50
C SER A 662 30.42 13.66 32.29
N VAL A 663 30.47 12.88 31.19
CA VAL A 663 31.65 12.08 30.82
C VAL A 663 32.86 13.00 30.58
N THR A 664 32.66 14.10 29.85
CA THR A 664 33.72 15.09 29.61
C THR A 664 34.27 15.66 30.92
N LEU A 665 33.37 16.07 31.82
CA LEU A 665 33.73 16.65 33.11
C LEU A 665 34.42 15.64 34.03
N SER A 666 33.89 14.41 34.10
CA SER A 666 34.46 13.32 34.89
C SER A 666 35.89 13.00 34.47
N GLU A 667 36.14 12.94 33.16
CA GLU A 667 37.48 12.67 32.64
C GLU A 667 38.44 13.85 32.85
N GLY A 668 37.95 15.09 32.74
CA GLY A 668 38.74 16.29 33.03
C GLY A 668 39.12 16.44 34.51
N LEU A 669 38.28 15.92 35.42
CA LEU A 669 38.49 15.94 36.87
C LEU A 669 39.05 14.62 37.41
N LYS A 670 39.56 13.72 36.55
CA LYS A 670 39.98 12.37 36.94
C LYS A 670 41.02 12.31 38.05
N GLU A 671 41.91 13.31 38.13
CA GLU A 671 42.92 13.41 39.19
C GLU A 671 42.31 13.76 40.55
N ILE A 672 41.16 14.43 40.58
CA ILE A 672 40.46 14.84 41.80
C ILE A 672 39.43 13.80 42.24
N LEU A 673 38.77 13.13 41.29
CA LEU A 673 37.61 12.28 41.55
C LEU A 673 37.89 10.99 42.33
N LEU A 674 39.16 10.64 42.63
CA LEU A 674 39.63 9.47 43.41
C LEU A 674 39.05 8.08 43.02
N ASN A 675 38.09 8.01 42.09
CA ASN A 675 37.39 6.80 41.68
C ASN A 675 37.35 6.68 40.16
N LYS A 676 38.15 5.73 39.65
CA LYS A 676 38.30 5.42 38.22
C LYS A 676 37.03 4.88 37.53
N TRP A 677 35.99 4.52 38.28
CA TRP A 677 34.79 3.89 37.73
C TRP A 677 33.69 4.87 37.31
N ILE A 678 33.80 6.14 37.70
CA ILE A 678 32.76 7.15 37.46
C ILE A 678 32.58 7.40 35.95
N THR A 679 33.67 7.63 35.21
CA THR A 679 33.61 7.86 33.75
C THR A 679 33.01 6.64 33.03
N THR A 680 33.41 5.42 33.39
CA THR A 680 32.89 4.17 32.83
C THR A 680 31.38 4.02 33.08
N PHE A 681 30.93 4.28 34.32
CA PHE A 681 29.51 4.23 34.66
C PHE A 681 28.70 5.25 33.85
N LEU A 682 29.19 6.47 33.70
CA LEU A 682 28.53 7.52 32.93
C LEU A 682 28.41 7.16 31.44
N ILE A 683 29.44 6.53 30.84
CA ILE A 683 29.39 6.04 29.45
C ILE A 683 28.32 4.95 29.29
N LEU A 684 28.26 3.98 30.21
CA LEU A 684 27.26 2.91 30.18
C LEU A 684 25.84 3.46 30.36
N LEU A 685 25.66 4.41 31.29
CA LEU A 685 24.37 5.07 31.53
C LEU A 685 23.93 5.89 30.31
N HIS A 686 24.84 6.64 29.68
CA HIS A 686 24.58 7.34 28.43
C HIS A 686 24.19 6.37 27.30
N SER A 687 24.91 5.27 27.15
CA SER A 687 24.60 4.22 26.16
C SER A 687 23.19 3.65 26.37
N PHE A 688 22.80 3.39 27.62
CA PHE A 688 21.45 2.96 27.97
C PHE A 688 20.40 4.03 27.61
N VAL A 689 20.59 5.28 28.05
CA VAL A 689 19.63 6.37 27.83
C VAL A 689 19.43 6.68 26.36
N SER A 690 20.53 6.83 25.61
CA SER A 690 20.49 7.08 24.16
C SER A 690 19.81 5.93 23.40
N THR A 691 19.97 4.67 23.86
CA THR A 691 19.42 3.49 23.21
C THR A 691 17.92 3.30 23.43
N PHE A 692 17.35 3.69 24.58
CA PHE A 692 15.88 3.59 24.73
C PHE A 692 15.14 4.81 24.15
N SER A 693 15.83 5.93 23.94
CA SER A 693 15.23 7.21 23.53
C SER A 693 15.69 7.70 22.15
N LEU A 694 16.80 8.43 22.09
CA LEU A 694 17.29 9.16 20.91
C LEU A 694 17.43 8.24 19.69
N ILE A 695 18.08 7.09 19.84
CA ILE A 695 18.41 6.22 18.70
C ILE A 695 17.14 5.63 18.06
N PRO A 696 16.23 4.95 18.78
CA PRO A 696 15.00 4.43 18.20
C PRO A 696 14.07 5.50 17.62
N VAL A 697 13.97 6.66 18.26
CA VAL A 697 13.10 7.74 17.79
C VAL A 697 13.62 8.35 16.49
N CYS A 698 14.93 8.63 16.38
CA CYS A 698 15.55 9.12 15.14
C CYS A 698 15.34 8.17 13.95
N PHE A 699 15.50 6.86 14.15
CA PHE A 699 15.23 5.87 13.10
C PHE A 699 13.75 5.85 12.70
N THR A 700 12.84 5.91 13.67
CA THR A 700 11.40 5.89 13.40
C THR A 700 10.97 7.11 12.59
N ILE A 701 11.41 8.31 13.00
CA ILE A 701 11.14 9.57 12.29
C ILE A 701 11.67 9.51 10.85
N SER A 702 12.90 9.02 10.66
CA SER A 702 13.53 8.92 9.33
C SER A 702 12.74 8.01 8.36
N MET A 703 11.91 7.10 8.88
CA MET A 703 11.05 6.22 8.09
C MET A 703 9.61 6.73 7.89
N GLU A 704 9.19 7.75 8.65
CA GLU A 704 7.83 8.32 8.66
C GLU A 704 7.74 9.69 7.99
N ILE A 705 8.84 10.46 7.94
CA ILE A 705 8.83 11.87 7.53
C ILE A 705 8.68 12.08 6.01
N PHE A 706 9.06 11.09 5.20
CA PHE A 706 9.02 11.24 3.74
C PHE A 706 7.60 11.02 3.17
N PRO A 707 7.10 11.96 2.34
CA PRO A 707 5.84 11.81 1.61
C PRO A 707 5.79 10.55 0.76
N LEU A 708 4.58 10.03 0.51
CA LEU A 708 4.39 8.80 -0.29
C LEU A 708 4.99 8.89 -1.70
N GLU A 709 5.00 10.07 -2.33
CA GLU A 709 5.61 10.28 -3.66
C GLU A 709 7.14 10.08 -3.63
N HIS A 710 7.78 10.41 -2.50
CA HIS A 710 9.23 10.49 -2.38
C HIS A 710 9.86 9.44 -1.48
N ARG A 711 9.05 8.65 -0.77
CA ARG A 711 9.50 7.74 0.27
C ARG A 711 10.67 6.85 -0.13
N ALA A 712 10.62 6.22 -1.29
CA ALA A 712 11.69 5.33 -1.75
C ALA A 712 13.02 6.09 -2.02
N ILE A 713 12.93 7.27 -2.62
CA ILE A 713 14.10 8.12 -2.91
C ILE A 713 14.65 8.69 -1.61
N GLY A 714 13.78 9.15 -0.71
CA GLY A 714 14.16 9.66 0.61
C GLY A 714 14.86 8.63 1.47
N SER A 715 14.37 7.39 1.50
CA SER A 715 15.05 6.28 2.18
C SER A 715 16.42 5.97 1.58
N LEU A 716 16.57 6.04 0.26
CA LEU A 716 17.85 5.85 -0.42
C LEU A 716 18.85 6.95 -0.06
N THR A 717 18.46 8.22 -0.15
CA THR A 717 19.35 9.34 0.16
C THR A 717 19.72 9.40 1.64
N THR A 718 18.79 9.02 2.54
CA THR A 718 19.08 8.87 3.97
C THR A 718 20.07 7.74 4.23
N GLY A 719 19.95 6.61 3.50
CA GLY A 719 20.89 5.50 3.59
C GLY A 719 22.30 5.87 3.14
N ILE A 720 22.42 6.64 2.06
CA ILE A 720 23.68 7.21 1.59
C ILE A 720 24.32 8.10 2.67
N ALA A 721 23.54 9.01 3.24
CA ALA A 721 24.00 9.88 4.33
C ALA A 721 24.50 9.05 5.53
N PHE A 722 23.73 8.05 5.95
CA PHE A 722 24.12 7.12 7.01
C PHE A 722 25.47 6.45 6.74
N THR A 723 25.67 5.86 5.56
CA THR A 723 26.94 5.17 5.26
C THR A 723 28.14 6.10 5.25
N LEU A 724 27.95 7.36 4.82
CA LEU A 724 29.00 8.37 4.80
C LEU A 724 29.37 8.83 6.22
N PHE A 725 28.39 9.19 7.05
CA PHE A 725 28.63 9.62 8.43
C PHE A 725 29.20 8.48 9.28
N TYR A 726 28.73 7.24 9.09
CA TYR A 726 29.31 6.07 9.71
C TYR A 726 30.80 5.93 9.34
N ALA A 727 31.16 6.03 8.06
CA ALA A 727 32.54 5.91 7.60
C ALA A 727 33.45 6.97 8.25
N ILE A 728 33.00 8.24 8.22
CA ILE A 728 33.72 9.36 8.79
C ILE A 728 33.92 9.14 10.29
N THR A 729 32.84 8.83 11.02
CA THR A 729 32.88 8.64 12.48
C THR A 729 33.81 7.50 12.86
N MET A 730 33.69 6.33 12.22
CA MET A 730 34.54 5.18 12.51
C MET A 730 36.02 5.42 12.18
N LYS A 731 36.32 6.33 11.24
CA LYS A 731 37.70 6.71 10.89
C LYS A 731 38.31 7.67 11.90
N ILE A 732 37.56 8.68 12.33
CA ILE A 732 38.10 9.77 13.17
C ILE A 732 38.19 9.40 14.65
N VAL A 733 37.32 8.52 15.15
CA VAL A 733 37.20 8.25 16.61
C VAL A 733 38.52 7.80 17.24
N PRO A 734 39.27 6.81 16.72
CA PRO A 734 40.53 6.40 17.33
C PRO A 734 41.56 7.53 17.37
N LEU A 735 41.62 8.37 16.34
CA LEU A 735 42.52 9.52 16.28
C LEU A 735 42.14 10.58 17.33
N MET A 736 40.83 10.84 17.50
CA MET A 736 40.33 11.78 18.50
C MET A 736 40.63 11.32 19.93
N ILE A 737 40.44 10.02 20.21
CA ILE A 737 40.76 9.46 21.54
C ILE A 737 42.25 9.66 21.86
N ILE A 738 43.16 9.44 20.91
CA ILE A 738 44.61 9.61 21.13
C ILE A 738 44.99 11.09 21.31
N ARG A 739 44.38 11.98 20.53
CA ARG A 739 44.77 13.41 20.52
C ARG A 739 44.11 14.24 21.62
N MET A 740 42.87 13.91 21.98
CA MET A 740 42.02 14.71 22.86
C MET A 740 41.50 13.93 24.07
N GLY A 741 41.83 12.64 24.18
CA GLY A 741 41.28 11.75 25.19
C GLY A 741 39.83 11.35 24.95
N VAL A 742 39.34 10.43 25.79
CA VAL A 742 37.92 10.02 25.78
C VAL A 742 37.01 11.22 26.09
N GLY A 743 37.34 12.02 27.11
CA GLY A 743 36.59 13.21 27.49
C GLY A 743 36.45 14.23 26.36
N GLY A 744 37.56 14.59 25.70
CA GLY A 744 37.54 15.53 24.57
C GLY A 744 36.75 15.00 23.37
N THR A 745 36.77 13.69 23.13
CA THR A 745 35.96 13.05 22.08
C THR A 745 34.46 13.17 22.39
N TYR A 746 34.05 12.88 23.63
CA TYR A 746 32.65 13.01 24.05
C TYR A 746 32.16 14.46 24.04
N PHE A 747 33.03 15.45 24.31
CA PHE A 747 32.70 16.88 24.21
C PHE A 747 32.37 17.30 22.78
N VAL A 748 33.21 16.93 21.81
CA VAL A 748 32.97 17.28 20.40
C VAL A 748 31.67 16.65 19.92
N PHE A 749 31.44 15.38 20.26
CA PHE A 749 30.20 14.69 19.87
C PHE A 749 28.96 15.22 20.59
N SER A 750 29.05 15.58 21.88
CA SER A 750 27.91 16.19 22.60
C SER A 750 27.54 17.55 22.02
N LEU A 751 28.52 18.35 21.58
CA LEU A 751 28.29 19.61 20.87
C LEU A 751 27.57 19.36 19.53
N CYS A 752 28.02 18.40 18.73
CA CYS A 752 27.36 18.05 17.47
C CYS A 752 25.92 17.57 17.68
N VAL A 753 25.66 16.71 18.67
CA VAL A 753 24.32 16.24 19.01
C VAL A 753 23.44 17.40 19.52
N THR A 754 24.01 18.33 20.30
CA THR A 754 23.31 19.54 20.76
C THR A 754 22.86 20.41 19.59
N ILE A 755 23.73 20.67 18.63
CA ILE A 755 23.41 21.45 17.42
C ILE A 755 22.31 20.73 16.61
N CYS A 756 22.42 19.41 16.42
CA CYS A 756 21.42 18.62 15.70
C CYS A 756 20.05 18.68 16.39
N LEU A 757 19.97 18.46 17.70
CA LEU A 757 18.72 18.53 18.44
C LEU A 757 18.15 19.95 18.50
N ALA A 758 19.00 20.99 18.59
CA ALA A 758 18.55 22.37 18.56
C ALA A 758 17.86 22.71 17.22
N ILE A 759 18.46 22.32 16.08
CA ILE A 759 17.85 22.50 14.76
C ILE A 759 16.56 21.68 14.65
N LEU A 760 16.61 20.39 15.02
CA LEU A 760 15.45 19.50 15.00
C LEU A 760 14.30 20.03 15.86
N TYR A 761 14.57 20.71 16.97
CA TYR A 761 13.54 21.29 17.83
C TYR A 761 12.59 22.20 17.05
N TYR A 762 13.13 23.01 16.13
CA TYR A 762 12.35 23.94 15.32
C TYR A 762 11.70 23.30 14.08
N ILE A 763 12.37 22.35 13.41
CA ILE A 763 11.90 21.86 12.10
C ILE A 763 11.11 20.55 12.14
N LEU A 764 11.25 19.75 13.20
CA LEU A 764 10.66 18.40 13.27
C LEU A 764 9.15 18.47 13.57
N PRO A 765 8.23 18.00 12.71
CA PRO A 765 6.83 17.88 13.09
C PRO A 765 6.62 16.73 14.08
N GLU A 766 5.52 16.75 14.84
CA GLU A 766 5.11 15.55 15.60
C GLU A 766 4.55 14.52 14.62
N THR A 767 5.09 13.29 14.64
CA THR A 767 4.64 12.22 13.73
C THR A 767 3.68 11.22 14.40
N LYS A 768 3.58 11.23 15.74
CA LYS A 768 2.75 10.27 16.48
C LYS A 768 1.28 10.37 16.10
N ASP A 769 0.73 9.20 15.76
CA ASP A 769 -0.66 8.97 15.41
C ASP A 769 -1.17 9.85 14.25
N LYS A 770 -0.25 10.37 13.42
CA LYS A 770 -0.56 11.12 12.20
C LYS A 770 -0.36 10.26 10.95
N SER A 771 -1.21 10.49 9.96
CA SER A 771 -1.05 9.99 8.60
C SER A 771 0.11 10.68 7.88
N LEU A 772 0.63 10.03 6.84
CA LEU A 772 1.69 10.60 6.00
C LEU A 772 1.26 11.90 5.33
N GLN A 773 -0.04 12.05 5.03
CA GLN A 773 -0.57 13.27 4.42
C GLN A 773 -0.60 14.43 5.42
N GLU A 774 -1.04 14.19 6.65
CA GLU A 774 -1.05 15.23 7.70
C GLU A 774 0.37 15.72 8.02
N ILE A 775 1.35 14.80 8.06
CA ILE A 775 2.77 15.16 8.23
C ILE A 775 3.26 16.02 7.06
N GLU A 776 2.91 15.64 5.82
CA GLU A 776 3.29 16.39 4.63
C GLU A 776 2.69 17.81 4.63
N ASP A 777 1.42 17.94 5.02
CA ASP A 777 0.73 19.22 5.08
C ASP A 777 1.32 20.14 6.15
N GLU A 778 1.66 19.60 7.33
CA GLU A 778 2.35 20.33 8.39
C GLU A 778 3.72 20.85 7.95
N ILE A 779 4.51 20.04 7.24
CA ILE A 779 5.82 20.44 6.68
C ILE A 779 5.65 21.54 5.62
N LYS A 780 4.56 21.48 4.84
CA LYS A 780 4.22 22.52 3.85
C LYS A 780 3.66 23.79 4.50
N GLY A 781 3.41 23.79 5.81
CA GLY A 781 2.75 24.90 6.51
C GLY A 781 1.27 25.05 6.13
N ILE A 782 0.67 24.01 5.55
CA ILE A 782 -0.74 23.98 5.16
C ILE A 782 -1.53 23.56 6.38
N LYS A 783 -2.12 24.53 7.08
CA LYS A 783 -3.11 24.26 8.12
C LYS A 783 -4.45 24.05 7.44
N ARG A 784 -4.85 22.79 7.28
CA ARG A 784 -6.22 22.47 6.89
C ARG A 784 -7.07 22.48 8.16
N THR A 785 -8.13 23.26 8.16
CA THR A 785 -9.13 23.23 9.24
C THR A 785 -9.81 21.86 9.28
N ASP A 786 -10.35 21.43 10.43
CA ASP A 786 -11.14 20.19 10.51
C ASP A 786 -12.28 20.21 9.49
N ALA A 787 -12.84 21.38 9.22
CA ALA A 787 -13.83 21.60 8.16
C ALA A 787 -13.27 21.37 6.75
N GLU A 788 -12.04 21.80 6.42
CA GLU A 788 -11.36 21.52 5.14
C GLU A 788 -10.89 20.08 5.04
N ILE A 789 -10.49 19.44 6.14
CA ILE A 789 -10.16 18.02 6.20
C ILE A 789 -11.44 17.21 5.99
N GLU A 790 -12.55 17.56 6.62
CA GLU A 790 -13.87 17.00 6.32
C GLU A 790 -14.31 17.32 4.89
N LEU A 791 -13.99 18.51 4.35
CA LEU A 791 -14.27 18.88 2.96
C LEU A 791 -13.40 18.10 1.96
N ILE A 792 -12.16 17.76 2.30
CA ILE A 792 -11.23 16.97 1.47
C ILE A 792 -11.49 15.47 1.63
N ILE A 793 -11.91 15.02 2.81
CA ILE A 793 -12.40 13.65 3.02
C ILE A 793 -13.75 13.50 2.31
N SER A 794 -14.63 14.50 2.32
CA SER A 794 -15.91 14.48 1.60
C SER A 794 -15.77 14.73 0.09
N ASN A 795 -14.84 15.58 -0.36
CA ASN A 795 -14.53 15.79 -1.78
C ASN A 795 -13.61 14.70 -2.36
N GLY A 796 -12.72 14.12 -1.55
CA GLY A 796 -11.88 12.97 -1.90
C GLY A 796 -12.67 11.66 -1.92
N ALA A 797 -13.74 11.56 -1.11
CA ALA A 797 -14.81 10.58 -1.29
C ALA A 797 -15.72 10.90 -2.50
N GLY A 798 -15.56 12.07 -3.13
CA GLY A 798 -16.27 12.49 -4.35
C GLY A 798 -15.43 12.45 -5.63
N ASN A 799 -14.15 12.06 -5.57
CA ASN A 799 -13.22 12.05 -6.72
C ASN A 799 -12.45 10.72 -6.90
N PHE A 800 -12.92 9.59 -6.35
CA PHE A 800 -12.37 8.24 -6.60
C PHE A 800 -13.43 7.17 -6.86
#